data_AF-A0A7X3TMU9-F1
#
_entry.id   AF-A0A7X3TMU9-F1
#
_cell.length_a   1.000
_cell.length_b   1.000
_cell.length_c   1.000
_cell.angle_alpha   90.00
_cell.angle_beta   90.00
_cell.angle_gamma   90.00
#
_symmetry.space_group_name_H-M   'P 1'
#
loop_
_entity.id
_entity.type
_entity.pdbx_description
1 polymer ?
#
loop_
_entity_poly.entity_id
_entity_poly.type
_entity_poly.pdbx_seq_one_letter_code
_entity_poly.pdbx_strand_id
1 'polypeptide(L)'
;MVAFRGFCAALLLAASSIPVAGLTVYRLGGEGLPPPPEVDSGQADLVQFSWAELDPDLQGVSESLTIASDAISPLFFPADVNIAPTVKDRGGYLQTQGFQAWVETDDIILIKDGDPATAYYEEKGSNQVNVGDDLRFGKVLLFDLGGLFAVDRIRFFTRAGNEANYIELFHIWTNTLTNEEAGISSVDLCTAGRTDNCLGFINRAHRDIYNRKNMYFNALLEVKENTRSTVEVELTGEYIRRVVLFVPSQLTRDWEIAEFEIFAPGYVPNASYLSNILDLGKEVSLGELRWSGTKDAEAAVNIRSRSGSDVDPNIYWRHTFRGDEQVSYDARGNPLTLRAYGRLEISERGKITRDAANWDFWSKTYDFGDSVGTRWSATKPRSFVQFELDFQSNIAAGSRMNYVEFTASPPAVTTLVGEIDPYQVETAQVTHFTYAIRPTIGVDDPGFDHLEISAQGGRLVSIDGVRIGGQEVAFERVEEGAERLVVGVPRLNVDRTEEVMEVIFSAEIFRYGAIFAGRVFDSETPQEIWQPVQPGDATALRDGNTLSVQALALGTRVLGALDLAGGVFTPNGDGVNDGLDIAYDLLKLVAPAPVVVEVRDLAGGLVREVYNGLDAAGRHRRQWDGLDERGQQVAPGVYICRVEVETEEGRRQRVGVVAVAY
;
A
#
# COMPACT_ATOMS: atom_id res chain seq x y z
N MET A 1 0.66 1.48 47.71
CA MET A 1 -0.58 0.68 47.73
C MET A 1 -1.32 1.04 46.45
N VAL A 2 -1.01 0.31 45.38
CA VAL A 2 -1.30 0.64 43.98
C VAL A 2 -2.49 -0.22 43.55
N ALA A 3 -3.55 0.42 43.08
CA ALA A 3 -4.74 -0.26 42.56
C ALA A 3 -4.54 -0.55 41.07
N PHE A 4 -4.44 -1.85 40.73
CA PHE A 4 -4.56 -2.36 39.37
C PHE A 4 -6.00 -2.13 38.86
N ARG A 5 -6.16 -1.50 37.70
CA ARG A 5 -7.42 -1.52 36.92
C ARG A 5 -7.26 -2.55 35.81
N GLY A 6 -8.22 -3.48 35.78
CA GLY A 6 -8.20 -4.67 34.94
C GLY A 6 -8.49 -4.41 33.47
N PHE A 7 -7.90 -5.27 32.64
CA PHE A 7 -8.22 -5.51 31.24
C PHE A 7 -9.70 -5.89 31.09
N CYS A 8 -10.41 -5.25 30.16
CA CYS A 8 -11.70 -5.72 29.67
C CYS A 8 -11.45 -6.91 28.73
N ALA A 9 -11.93 -8.09 29.13
CA ALA A 9 -12.00 -9.25 28.25
C ALA A 9 -13.23 -9.13 27.35
N ALA A 10 -13.03 -9.24 26.03
CA ALA A 10 -14.10 -9.40 25.07
C ALA A 10 -14.82 -10.73 25.33
N LEU A 11 -16.17 -10.70 25.32
CA LEU A 11 -17.01 -11.87 25.58
C LEU A 11 -17.10 -12.72 24.29
N LEU A 12 -16.44 -13.87 24.26
CA LEU A 12 -16.63 -14.90 23.22
C LEU A 12 -17.95 -15.64 23.45
N LEU A 13 -18.91 -15.48 22.54
CA LEU A 13 -20.12 -16.30 22.47
C LEU A 13 -19.81 -17.56 21.64
N ALA A 14 -19.50 -18.67 22.32
CA ALA A 14 -19.31 -19.97 21.68
C ALA A 14 -20.67 -20.67 21.47
N ALA A 15 -21.11 -20.76 20.22
CA ALA A 15 -22.17 -21.69 19.81
C ALA A 15 -21.51 -23.02 19.42
N SER A 16 -21.89 -24.10 20.12
CA SER A 16 -21.35 -25.44 19.91
C SER A 16 -21.92 -26.09 18.65
N SER A 17 -21.24 -25.91 17.52
CA SER A 17 -21.24 -26.81 16.36
C SER A 17 -19.85 -27.45 16.26
N ILE A 18 -19.78 -28.71 15.84
CA ILE A 18 -18.51 -29.42 15.64
C ILE A 18 -17.65 -28.57 14.68
N PRO A 19 -16.45 -28.12 15.06
CA PRO A 19 -15.64 -27.25 14.21
C PRO A 19 -15.23 -28.03 12.97
N VAL A 20 -15.55 -27.47 11.79
CA VAL A 20 -14.81 -27.78 10.57
C VAL A 20 -13.38 -27.28 10.81
N ALA A 21 -12.38 -28.13 10.63
CA ALA A 21 -11.02 -27.86 11.07
C ALA A 21 -10.46 -26.55 10.48
N GLY A 22 -10.04 -25.65 11.37
CA GLY A 22 -8.95 -24.71 11.14
C GLY A 22 -9.24 -23.35 10.49
N LEU A 23 -10.29 -23.19 9.67
CA LEU A 23 -10.50 -21.92 8.95
C LEU A 23 -11.11 -20.82 9.84
N THR A 24 -10.54 -19.63 9.81
CA THR A 24 -11.06 -18.43 10.48
C THR A 24 -11.11 -17.28 9.49
N VAL A 25 -12.25 -16.59 9.43
CA VAL A 25 -12.37 -15.31 8.72
C VAL A 25 -12.17 -14.18 9.72
N TYR A 26 -11.21 -13.31 9.45
CA TYR A 26 -11.01 -12.07 10.19
C TYR A 26 -11.61 -10.93 9.37
N ARG A 27 -12.49 -10.13 9.98
CA ARG A 27 -13.16 -9.00 9.34
C ARG A 27 -12.89 -7.71 10.12
N LEU A 28 -12.45 -6.67 9.42
CA LEU A 28 -12.37 -5.30 9.92
C LEU A 28 -13.53 -4.49 9.33
N GLY A 29 -14.42 -4.01 10.22
CA GLY A 29 -15.62 -3.25 9.86
C GLY A 29 -16.83 -4.09 9.47
N GLY A 30 -17.95 -3.45 9.15
CA GLY A 30 -19.14 -4.16 8.65
C GLY A 30 -19.85 -4.97 9.74
N GLU A 31 -19.83 -4.51 10.99
CA GLU A 31 -20.30 -5.26 12.16
C GLU A 31 -21.81 -5.57 12.10
N GLY A 32 -22.61 -4.74 11.42
CA GLY A 32 -24.04 -4.97 11.19
C GLY A 32 -24.35 -5.72 9.89
N LEU A 33 -23.34 -6.10 9.11
CA LEU A 33 -23.52 -6.82 7.84
C LEU A 33 -23.54 -8.35 8.06
N PRO A 34 -24.19 -9.11 7.16
CA PRO A 34 -24.22 -10.57 7.25
C PRO A 34 -22.83 -11.20 7.35
N PRO A 35 -22.68 -12.32 8.07
CA PRO A 35 -21.42 -13.03 8.15
C PRO A 35 -21.00 -13.52 6.74
N PRO A 36 -19.69 -13.79 6.54
CA PRO A 36 -19.21 -14.38 5.30
C PRO A 36 -19.86 -15.76 5.02
N PRO A 37 -20.01 -16.17 3.74
CA PRO A 37 -20.64 -17.45 3.40
C PRO A 37 -20.01 -18.68 4.07
N GLU A 38 -18.69 -18.67 4.27
CA GLU A 38 -17.95 -19.74 4.94
C GLU A 38 -18.36 -19.86 6.41
N VAL A 39 -18.64 -18.71 7.05
CA VAL A 39 -19.10 -18.65 8.44
C VAL A 39 -20.57 -19.06 8.53
N ASP A 40 -21.42 -18.55 7.63
CA ASP A 40 -22.86 -18.87 7.59
C ASP A 40 -23.13 -20.36 7.34
N SER A 41 -22.26 -21.01 6.54
CA SER A 41 -22.30 -22.46 6.30
C SER A 41 -21.65 -23.31 7.40
N GLY A 42 -21.10 -22.69 8.46
CA GLY A 42 -20.44 -23.37 9.57
C GLY A 42 -19.07 -23.96 9.23
N GLN A 43 -18.43 -23.48 8.16
CA GLN A 43 -17.13 -23.94 7.67
C GLN A 43 -15.96 -23.11 8.23
N ALA A 44 -16.23 -21.93 8.79
CA ALA A 44 -15.21 -21.07 9.39
C ALA A 44 -15.73 -20.34 10.63
N ASP A 45 -14.81 -20.00 11.54
CA ASP A 45 -15.08 -19.05 12.63
C ASP A 45 -14.96 -17.60 12.15
N LEU A 46 -15.63 -16.65 12.82
CA LEU A 46 -15.51 -15.21 12.55
C LEU A 46 -14.83 -14.48 13.72
N VAL A 47 -13.80 -13.70 13.40
CA VAL A 47 -13.21 -12.70 14.30
C VAL A 47 -13.49 -11.31 13.74
N GLN A 48 -14.18 -10.48 14.52
CA GLN A 48 -14.60 -9.14 14.11
C GLN A 48 -13.76 -8.07 14.79
N PHE A 49 -13.21 -7.15 14.00
CA PHE A 49 -12.58 -5.90 14.42
C PHE A 49 -13.44 -4.71 14.00
N SER A 50 -13.35 -3.61 14.74
CA SER A 50 -14.15 -2.41 14.47
C SER A 50 -13.38 -1.32 13.75
N TRP A 51 -14.06 -0.59 12.85
CA TRP A 51 -13.52 0.64 12.29
C TRP A 51 -13.27 1.72 13.35
N ALA A 52 -14.11 1.78 14.39
CA ALA A 52 -14.17 2.90 15.32
C ALA A 52 -13.19 2.77 16.51
N GLU A 53 -12.66 1.59 16.77
CA GLU A 53 -11.80 1.31 17.94
C GLU A 53 -10.32 1.62 17.69
N LEU A 54 -10.03 2.76 17.06
CA LEU A 54 -8.65 3.17 16.79
C LEU A 54 -7.89 3.56 18.07
N ASP A 55 -6.72 2.97 18.26
CA ASP A 55 -5.79 3.28 19.35
C ASP A 55 -4.45 3.75 18.79
N PRO A 56 -4.06 5.02 19.02
CA PRO A 56 -2.76 5.54 18.61
C PRO A 56 -1.56 4.78 19.20
N ASP A 57 -1.69 4.15 20.37
CA ASP A 57 -0.64 3.28 20.94
C ASP A 57 -0.48 1.98 20.12
N LEU A 58 -1.49 1.60 19.32
CA LEU A 58 -1.46 0.52 18.32
C LEU A 58 -1.31 1.05 16.88
N GLN A 59 -0.86 2.30 16.72
CA GLN A 59 -0.72 3.03 15.45
C GLN A 59 -2.04 3.26 14.68
N GLY A 60 -3.19 3.00 15.28
CA GLY A 60 -4.48 3.27 14.67
C GLY A 60 -4.75 4.76 14.56
N VAL A 61 -5.01 5.25 13.35
CA VAL A 61 -5.33 6.65 13.09
C VAL A 61 -6.21 6.79 11.84
N SER A 62 -7.08 7.79 11.86
CA SER A 62 -7.89 8.18 10.71
C SER A 62 -7.87 9.69 10.53
N GLU A 63 -7.94 10.14 9.29
CA GLU A 63 -8.05 11.54 8.94
C GLU A 63 -9.19 11.76 7.94
N SER A 64 -10.02 12.77 8.19
CA SER A 64 -11.07 13.23 7.27
C SER A 64 -12.08 12.15 6.84
N LEU A 65 -12.42 11.21 7.73
CA LEU A 65 -13.41 10.16 7.51
C LEU A 65 -14.65 10.34 8.39
N THR A 66 -15.80 9.94 7.86
CA THR A 66 -16.94 9.50 8.65
C THR A 66 -16.73 8.02 9.00
N ILE A 67 -16.74 7.70 10.29
CA ILE A 67 -16.59 6.32 10.77
C ILE A 67 -17.90 5.88 11.41
N ALA A 68 -18.54 4.89 10.81
CA ALA A 68 -19.66 4.13 11.36
C ALA A 68 -19.24 2.67 11.52
N SER A 69 -20.08 1.86 12.19
CA SER A 69 -19.87 0.40 12.24
C SER A 69 -19.84 -0.19 10.82
N ASP A 70 -20.93 0.00 10.08
CA ASP A 70 -21.09 -0.74 8.83
C ASP A 70 -20.19 -0.23 7.69
N ALA A 71 -19.61 0.96 7.82
CA ALA A 71 -18.72 1.52 6.81
C ALA A 71 -17.93 2.75 7.29
N ILE A 72 -16.85 3.01 6.56
CA ILE A 72 -16.13 4.29 6.54
C ILE A 72 -16.29 4.97 5.17
N SER A 73 -16.27 6.31 5.16
CA SER A 73 -16.30 7.11 3.93
C SER A 73 -15.61 8.47 4.13
N PRO A 74 -15.03 9.10 3.08
CA PRO A 74 -14.58 10.49 3.15
C PRO A 74 -15.69 11.40 3.69
N LEU A 75 -15.31 12.41 4.47
CA LEU A 75 -16.25 13.43 4.94
C LEU A 75 -16.94 14.10 3.75
N PHE A 76 -18.25 14.29 3.86
CA PHE A 76 -19.08 15.00 2.90
C PHE A 76 -19.87 16.10 3.59
N PHE A 77 -19.93 17.28 2.98
CA PHE A 77 -20.69 18.41 3.52
C PHE A 77 -21.74 18.89 2.50
N PRO A 78 -23.00 19.06 2.91
CA PRO A 78 -24.00 19.76 2.10
C PRO A 78 -23.65 21.25 1.91
N ALA A 79 -24.14 21.86 0.83
CA ALA A 79 -23.80 23.23 0.43
C ALA A 79 -24.26 24.34 1.40
N ASP A 80 -25.24 24.05 2.23
CA ASP A 80 -25.82 24.98 3.21
C ASP A 80 -25.33 24.74 4.64
N VAL A 81 -24.37 23.82 4.84
CA VAL A 81 -23.81 23.51 6.16
C VAL A 81 -22.58 24.37 6.44
N ASN A 82 -22.65 25.18 7.50
CA ASN A 82 -21.48 25.85 8.06
C ASN A 82 -20.58 24.83 8.78
N ILE A 83 -19.32 24.72 8.34
CA ILE A 83 -18.35 23.79 8.91
C ILE A 83 -17.49 24.38 10.04
N ALA A 84 -17.59 25.69 10.30
CA ALA A 84 -16.82 26.37 11.34
C ALA A 84 -17.10 25.84 12.76
N PRO A 85 -18.34 25.50 13.17
CA PRO A 85 -18.62 25.03 14.52
C PRO A 85 -17.90 23.72 14.86
N THR A 86 -17.75 22.83 13.88
CA THR A 86 -17.25 21.46 14.01
C THR A 86 -15.75 21.32 13.72
N VAL A 87 -14.98 22.42 13.61
CA VAL A 87 -13.52 22.36 13.33
C VAL A 87 -12.76 21.51 14.34
N LYS A 88 -13.14 21.54 15.63
CA LYS A 88 -12.49 20.76 16.68
C LYS A 88 -12.70 19.26 16.51
N ASP A 89 -13.88 18.85 16.04
CA ASP A 89 -14.22 17.43 15.84
C ASP A 89 -13.32 16.78 14.78
N ARG A 90 -12.72 17.60 13.92
CA ARG A 90 -11.78 17.20 12.87
C ARG A 90 -10.32 17.46 13.22
N GLY A 91 -10.00 17.74 14.49
CA GLY A 91 -8.64 18.07 14.93
C GLY A 91 -8.15 19.47 14.55
N GLY A 92 -9.03 20.31 14.00
CA GLY A 92 -8.81 21.72 13.72
C GLY A 92 -9.00 22.61 14.96
N TYR A 93 -8.90 23.92 14.78
CA TYR A 93 -9.02 24.89 15.86
C TYR A 93 -9.39 26.29 15.36
N LEU A 94 -9.94 27.11 16.26
CA LEU A 94 -10.01 28.57 16.13
C LEU A 94 -9.06 29.19 17.15
N GLN A 95 -8.15 30.05 16.72
CA GLN A 95 -7.21 30.73 17.61
C GLN A 95 -7.04 32.19 17.26
N THR A 96 -6.69 32.98 18.28
CA THR A 96 -6.23 34.36 18.14
C THR A 96 -4.85 34.51 18.78
N GLN A 97 -4.17 35.60 18.43
CA GLN A 97 -2.86 35.90 19.01
C GLN A 97 -3.00 36.31 20.48
N GLY A 98 -2.47 35.53 21.41
CA GLY A 98 -2.33 35.88 22.83
C GLY A 98 -0.98 36.51 23.15
N PHE A 99 -0.75 36.91 24.41
CA PHE A 99 0.50 37.59 24.81
C PHE A 99 1.74 36.68 24.69
N GLN A 100 1.62 35.39 25.02
CA GLN A 100 2.73 34.43 24.97
C GLN A 100 2.51 33.29 23.98
N ALA A 101 1.26 33.00 23.63
CA ALA A 101 0.88 31.89 22.77
C ALA A 101 -0.36 32.25 21.95
N TRP A 102 -0.59 31.49 20.89
CA TRP A 102 -1.88 31.48 20.21
C TRP A 102 -2.87 30.70 21.07
N VAL A 103 -4.05 31.30 21.29
CA VAL A 103 -5.03 30.82 22.25
C VAL A 103 -6.41 30.84 21.65
N GLU A 104 -7.27 29.94 22.14
CA GLU A 104 -8.70 30.08 21.97
C GLU A 104 -9.27 30.72 23.24
N THR A 105 -10.07 31.77 23.08
CA THR A 105 -10.62 32.57 24.17
C THR A 105 -12.14 32.57 24.12
N ASP A 106 -12.79 32.76 25.26
CA ASP A 106 -14.26 32.68 25.38
C ASP A 106 -14.99 33.65 24.44
N ASP A 107 -14.39 34.80 24.14
CA ASP A 107 -14.93 35.83 23.25
C ASP A 107 -14.86 35.45 21.77
N ILE A 108 -13.82 34.76 21.31
CA ILE A 108 -13.70 34.38 19.90
C ILE A 108 -14.48 33.10 19.58
N ILE A 109 -14.78 32.24 20.56
CA ILE A 109 -15.59 31.03 20.32
C ILE A 109 -17.00 31.41 19.84
N LEU A 110 -17.50 32.57 20.28
CA LEU A 110 -18.81 33.11 19.92
C LEU A 110 -19.00 33.23 18.41
N ILE A 111 -17.95 33.51 17.64
CA ILE A 111 -18.08 33.67 16.18
C ILE A 111 -18.34 32.36 15.43
N LYS A 112 -18.39 31.22 16.11
CA LYS A 112 -18.61 29.91 15.49
C LYS A 112 -19.46 29.00 16.37
N ASP A 113 -20.23 29.58 17.29
CA ASP A 113 -21.04 28.82 18.23
C ASP A 113 -22.43 28.46 17.66
N GLY A 114 -22.80 29.06 16.54
CA GLY A 114 -24.07 28.84 15.86
C GLY A 114 -25.22 29.66 16.44
N ASP A 115 -24.95 30.57 17.38
CA ASP A 115 -25.92 31.49 17.97
C ASP A 115 -25.71 32.92 17.43
N PRO A 116 -26.50 33.36 16.44
CA PRO A 116 -26.37 34.69 15.85
C PRO A 116 -26.78 35.83 16.82
N ALA A 117 -27.19 35.53 18.06
CA ALA A 117 -27.43 36.52 19.11
C ALA A 117 -26.20 36.82 19.97
N THR A 118 -25.15 35.99 19.92
CA THR A 118 -23.85 36.27 20.55
C THR A 118 -22.92 36.94 19.55
N ALA A 119 -21.81 37.54 20.03
CA ALA A 119 -20.81 38.12 19.15
C ALA A 119 -19.48 38.32 19.85
N TYR A 120 -18.39 38.18 19.09
CA TYR A 120 -17.16 38.89 19.38
C TYR A 120 -17.37 40.38 19.14
N TYR A 121 -17.03 41.23 20.13
CA TYR A 121 -17.19 42.67 20.06
C TYR A 121 -15.89 43.37 20.45
N GLU A 122 -15.54 44.43 19.73
CA GLU A 122 -14.40 45.28 20.05
C GLU A 122 -14.74 46.77 19.89
N GLU A 123 -14.45 47.55 20.94
CA GLU A 123 -14.69 48.99 20.98
C GLU A 123 -13.66 49.75 20.12
N LYS A 124 -14.07 50.86 19.52
CA LYS A 124 -13.19 51.76 18.76
C LYS A 124 -11.98 52.18 19.57
N GLY A 125 -10.82 52.17 18.93
CA GLY A 125 -9.58 52.57 19.58
C GLY A 125 -9.19 51.73 20.80
N SER A 126 -9.71 50.49 20.92
CA SER A 126 -9.21 49.45 21.82
C SER A 126 -7.67 49.46 21.80
N ASN A 127 -7.06 49.49 22.98
CA ASN A 127 -5.62 49.73 23.14
C ASN A 127 -4.76 48.70 22.38
N GLN A 128 -3.61 49.18 21.88
CA GLN A 128 -2.49 48.34 21.44
C GLN A 128 -2.23 47.24 22.47
N VAL A 129 -2.39 45.97 22.09
CA VAL A 129 -1.94 44.88 22.96
C VAL A 129 -0.43 44.78 22.81
N ASN A 130 0.33 45.29 23.79
CA ASN A 130 1.78 45.08 23.84
C ASN A 130 2.08 43.60 23.96
N VAL A 131 2.92 43.06 23.07
CA VAL A 131 3.53 41.74 23.21
C VAL A 131 5.04 41.93 23.22
N GLY A 132 5.59 42.30 24.37
CA GLY A 132 7.00 42.72 24.48
C GLY A 132 7.26 44.04 23.76
N ASP A 133 8.35 44.12 22.98
CA ASP A 133 8.73 45.30 22.19
C ASP A 133 7.90 45.47 20.88
N ASP A 134 6.98 44.53 20.59
CA ASP A 134 6.16 44.53 19.37
C ASP A 134 4.72 45.01 19.66
N LEU A 135 4.33 46.12 19.01
CA LEU A 135 3.01 46.75 19.07
C LEU A 135 2.02 46.00 18.16
N ARG A 136 0.83 45.63 18.66
CA ARG A 136 -0.27 45.06 17.84
C ARG A 136 -1.06 46.14 17.10
N PHE A 137 -1.47 45.83 15.86
CA PHE A 137 -2.26 46.71 14.99
C PHE A 137 -3.53 46.03 14.45
N GLY A 138 -4.19 45.18 15.24
CA GLY A 138 -5.45 44.52 14.85
C GLY A 138 -5.70 43.17 15.54
N LYS A 139 -6.83 42.56 15.20
CA LYS A 139 -7.25 41.21 15.63
C LYS A 139 -6.97 40.19 14.53
N VAL A 140 -6.39 39.06 14.90
CA VAL A 140 -6.18 37.91 14.00
C VAL A 140 -7.06 36.76 14.47
N LEU A 141 -7.87 36.20 13.58
CA LEU A 141 -8.71 35.04 13.82
C LEU A 141 -8.28 33.95 12.84
N LEU A 142 -7.61 32.92 13.35
CA LEU A 142 -7.04 31.81 12.59
C LEU A 142 -7.90 30.56 12.78
N PHE A 143 -8.51 30.10 11.70
CA PHE A 143 -9.18 28.81 11.60
C PHE A 143 -8.23 27.80 10.97
N ASP A 144 -8.00 26.67 11.63
CA ASP A 144 -7.55 25.42 11.00
C ASP A 144 -8.77 24.50 10.89
N LEU A 145 -9.11 24.11 9.66
CA LEU A 145 -10.32 23.33 9.38
C LEU A 145 -10.20 21.85 9.75
N GLY A 146 -9.00 21.41 10.14
CA GLY A 146 -8.70 20.01 10.48
C GLY A 146 -8.36 19.13 9.28
N GLY A 147 -8.28 19.72 8.07
CA GLY A 147 -8.07 19.00 6.82
C GLY A 147 -8.18 19.95 5.63
N LEU A 148 -8.10 19.43 4.40
CA LEU A 148 -8.31 20.20 3.18
C LEU A 148 -9.78 20.18 2.76
N PHE A 149 -10.32 21.35 2.42
CA PHE A 149 -11.73 21.50 2.03
C PHE A 149 -11.84 22.37 0.79
N ALA A 150 -12.70 22.00 -0.15
CA ALA A 150 -13.05 22.84 -1.30
C ALA A 150 -14.00 23.94 -0.82
N VAL A 151 -13.45 25.03 -0.29
CA VAL A 151 -14.25 26.13 0.27
C VAL A 151 -14.78 26.97 -0.89
N ASP A 152 -16.10 27.09 -0.99
CA ASP A 152 -16.77 27.88 -2.03
C ASP A 152 -17.31 29.21 -1.49
N ARG A 153 -17.51 29.33 -0.17
CA ARG A 153 -18.02 30.55 0.44
C ARG A 153 -17.56 30.73 1.87
N ILE A 154 -17.23 31.97 2.21
CA ILE A 154 -17.04 32.43 3.59
C ILE A 154 -18.04 33.57 3.84
N ARG A 155 -18.80 33.49 4.93
CA ARG A 155 -19.78 34.51 5.32
C ARG A 155 -19.56 34.93 6.76
N PHE A 156 -19.54 36.22 7.03
CA PHE A 156 -19.56 36.71 8.41
C PHE A 156 -20.45 37.95 8.54
N PHE A 157 -21.08 38.11 9.70
CA PHE A 157 -22.08 39.17 9.89
C PHE A 157 -22.18 39.64 11.34
N THR A 158 -22.77 40.82 11.55
CA THR A 158 -23.09 41.40 12.86
C THR A 158 -24.41 40.86 13.41
N ARG A 159 -24.69 41.04 14.71
CA ARG A 159 -26.00 40.66 15.28
C ARG A 159 -27.10 41.53 14.68
N ALA A 160 -28.32 40.99 14.67
CA ALA A 160 -29.51 41.74 14.31
C ALA A 160 -29.70 42.94 15.27
N GLY A 161 -29.89 44.14 14.71
CA GLY A 161 -29.98 45.40 15.46
C GLY A 161 -28.64 46.10 15.73
N ASN A 162 -27.51 45.47 15.39
CA ASN A 162 -26.16 46.03 15.53
C ASN A 162 -25.47 46.23 14.17
N GLU A 163 -26.23 46.44 13.09
CA GLU A 163 -25.71 46.52 11.72
C GLU A 163 -24.69 47.66 11.53
N ALA A 164 -24.71 48.67 12.40
CA ALA A 164 -23.74 49.75 12.42
C ALA A 164 -22.33 49.29 12.87
N ASN A 165 -22.18 48.13 13.50
CA ASN A 165 -20.89 47.60 13.99
C ASN A 165 -20.18 46.73 12.94
N TYR A 166 -20.38 47.02 11.65
CA TYR A 166 -19.67 46.32 10.58
C TYR A 166 -18.15 46.55 10.64
N ILE A 167 -17.38 45.59 10.13
CA ILE A 167 -15.93 45.73 9.96
C ILE A 167 -15.67 46.53 8.68
N GLU A 168 -15.04 47.70 8.79
CA GLU A 168 -14.77 48.59 7.66
C GLU A 168 -13.53 48.15 6.85
N LEU A 169 -12.47 47.75 7.54
CA LEU A 169 -11.20 47.31 6.94
C LEU A 169 -10.85 45.90 7.44
N PHE A 170 -10.64 44.95 6.53
CA PHE A 170 -10.22 43.59 6.86
C PHE A 170 -9.48 42.91 5.70
N HIS A 171 -8.81 41.82 6.03
CA HIS A 171 -8.18 40.92 5.09
C HIS A 171 -8.59 39.48 5.35
N ILE A 172 -8.74 38.70 4.29
CA ILE A 172 -8.84 37.25 4.35
C ILE A 172 -7.60 36.66 3.72
N TRP A 173 -6.93 35.77 4.45
CA TRP A 173 -5.78 35.02 3.96
C TRP A 173 -6.05 33.52 4.06
N THR A 174 -5.48 32.75 3.15
CA THR A 174 -5.68 31.31 3.08
C THR A 174 -4.35 30.57 3.07
N ASN A 175 -4.39 29.34 3.56
CA ASN A 175 -3.23 28.45 3.57
C ASN A 175 -3.68 27.00 3.36
N THR A 176 -2.87 26.28 2.57
CA THR A 176 -3.09 24.87 2.22
C THR A 176 -2.02 24.00 2.89
N LEU A 177 -0.76 24.43 2.87
CA LEU A 177 0.42 23.69 3.33
C LEU A 177 1.19 24.47 4.41
N THR A 178 1.75 23.78 5.39
CA THR A 178 2.79 24.33 6.28
C THR A 178 4.02 24.77 5.48
N ASN A 179 4.90 25.58 6.09
CA ASN A 179 6.13 26.01 5.43
C ASN A 179 7.02 24.83 5.04
N GLU A 180 7.10 23.81 5.90
CA GLU A 180 7.91 22.63 5.67
C GLU A 180 7.37 21.81 4.48
N GLU A 181 6.06 21.57 4.44
CA GLU A 181 5.38 20.92 3.31
C GLU A 181 5.55 21.71 2.00
N ALA A 182 5.60 23.04 2.07
CA ALA A 182 5.82 23.91 0.92
C ALA A 182 7.31 24.12 0.57
N GLY A 183 8.25 23.61 1.37
CA GLY A 183 9.69 23.85 1.21
C GLY A 183 10.12 25.31 1.37
N ILE A 184 9.33 26.12 2.10
CA ILE A 184 9.54 27.56 2.26
C ILE A 184 10.46 27.82 3.46
N SER A 185 11.63 28.38 3.20
CA SER A 185 12.58 28.81 4.24
C SER A 185 12.32 30.26 4.69
N SER A 186 12.92 30.66 5.81
CA SER A 186 12.81 32.03 6.31
C SER A 186 13.49 33.05 5.39
N VAL A 187 14.35 32.58 4.49
CA VAL A 187 15.06 33.38 3.47
C VAL A 187 14.11 33.72 2.32
N ASP A 188 13.12 32.88 2.03
CA ASP A 188 12.14 33.08 0.95
C ASP A 188 11.07 34.15 1.29
N LEU A 189 10.96 34.52 2.58
CA LEU A 189 10.11 35.63 3.01
C LEU A 189 10.63 37.01 2.60
N CYS A 190 11.93 37.14 2.29
CA CYS A 190 12.57 38.44 2.03
C CYS A 190 13.56 38.45 0.85
N THR A 191 13.74 37.33 0.13
CA THR A 191 14.57 37.26 -1.07
C THR A 191 13.93 36.37 -2.13
N ALA A 192 14.22 36.64 -3.42
CA ALA A 192 13.59 36.11 -4.64
C ALA A 192 12.42 36.94 -5.25
N GLY A 193 12.45 38.27 -5.11
CA GLY A 193 11.60 39.16 -5.94
C GLY A 193 10.14 39.29 -5.50
N ARG A 194 9.74 38.66 -4.38
CA ARG A 194 8.50 38.97 -3.65
C ARG A 194 8.81 40.09 -2.65
N THR A 195 8.36 41.31 -2.94
CA THR A 195 8.67 42.53 -2.17
C THR A 195 7.48 43.11 -1.40
N ASP A 196 6.33 42.44 -1.45
CA ASP A 196 5.06 42.82 -0.82
C ASP A 196 5.02 42.58 0.70
N ASN A 197 5.96 41.79 1.22
CA ASN A 197 5.99 41.24 2.57
C ASN A 197 7.08 41.82 3.50
N CYS A 198 7.85 42.82 3.05
CA CYS A 198 8.86 43.48 3.89
C CYS A 198 8.26 44.62 4.74
N LEU A 199 8.01 44.33 6.02
CA LEU A 199 7.86 45.30 7.14
C LEU A 199 6.69 46.32 7.10
N GLY A 200 5.51 45.95 6.57
CA GLY A 200 4.23 46.64 6.81
C GLY A 200 3.47 46.11 8.05
N PHE A 201 2.38 46.77 8.49
CA PHE A 201 1.55 46.32 9.62
C PHE A 201 0.93 44.93 9.39
N ILE A 202 0.37 44.70 8.21
CA ILE A 202 -0.11 43.39 7.72
C ILE A 202 1.03 42.34 7.77
N ASN A 203 2.25 42.76 7.43
CA ASN A 203 3.42 41.88 7.39
C ASN A 203 3.92 41.47 8.78
N ARG A 204 3.52 42.15 9.87
CA ARG A 204 3.85 41.71 11.24
C ARG A 204 2.99 40.53 11.70
N ALA A 205 1.68 40.55 11.41
CA ALA A 205 0.80 39.43 11.72
C ALA A 205 1.23 38.17 10.95
N HIS A 206 1.53 38.32 9.66
CA HIS A 206 2.14 37.25 8.87
C HIS A 206 3.45 36.74 9.46
N ARG A 207 4.35 37.65 9.89
CA ARG A 207 5.62 37.26 10.52
C ARG A 207 5.42 36.49 11.83
N ASP A 208 4.45 36.87 12.66
CA ASP A 208 4.17 36.13 13.90
C ASP A 208 3.60 34.73 13.64
N ILE A 209 2.67 34.62 12.69
CA ILE A 209 2.16 33.32 12.22
C ILE A 209 3.33 32.47 11.69
N TYR A 210 4.19 33.04 10.86
CA TYR A 210 5.36 32.34 10.35
C TYR A 210 6.27 31.84 11.48
N ASN A 211 6.68 32.74 12.38
CA ASN A 211 7.65 32.44 13.44
C ASN A 211 7.10 31.48 14.50
N ARG A 212 5.80 31.57 14.84
CA ARG A 212 5.21 30.80 15.95
C ARG A 212 4.38 29.60 15.51
N LYS A 213 3.87 29.59 14.27
CA LYS A 213 3.03 28.51 13.72
C LYS A 213 3.67 27.79 12.55
N ASN A 214 4.81 28.24 12.03
CA ASN A 214 5.48 27.66 10.88
C ASN A 214 4.58 27.58 9.63
N MET A 215 3.83 28.66 9.36
CA MET A 215 2.88 28.74 8.25
C MET A 215 3.02 30.06 7.49
N TYR A 216 2.83 30.00 6.17
CA TYR A 216 2.78 31.14 5.27
C TYR A 216 1.41 31.23 4.60
N PHE A 217 0.77 32.39 4.66
CA PHE A 217 -0.56 32.58 4.10
C PHE A 217 -0.50 33.39 2.80
N ASN A 218 -1.38 33.02 1.86
CA ASN A 218 -1.60 33.78 0.64
C ASN A 218 -2.74 34.78 0.88
N ALA A 219 -2.57 36.01 0.37
CA ALA A 219 -3.64 37.00 0.43
C ALA A 219 -4.77 36.61 -0.54
N LEU A 220 -5.96 36.35 -0.01
CA LEU A 220 -7.16 36.06 -0.80
C LEU A 220 -7.93 37.36 -1.10
N LEU A 221 -8.17 38.17 -0.07
CA LEU A 221 -9.00 39.37 -0.17
C LEU A 221 -8.50 40.49 0.75
N GLU A 222 -8.48 41.72 0.25
CA GLU A 222 -8.31 42.95 1.03
C GLU A 222 -9.51 43.85 0.77
N VAL A 223 -10.18 44.30 1.84
CA VAL A 223 -11.28 45.25 1.77
C VAL A 223 -10.97 46.44 2.66
N LYS A 224 -10.96 47.65 2.08
CA LYS A 224 -10.55 48.88 2.78
C LYS A 224 -11.70 49.74 3.30
N GLU A 225 -12.87 49.65 2.68
CA GLU A 225 -14.01 50.54 2.93
C GLU A 225 -15.34 49.75 2.85
N ASN A 226 -15.48 48.68 3.62
CA ASN A 226 -16.73 47.95 3.72
C ASN A 226 -17.76 48.77 4.52
N THR A 227 -19.03 48.72 4.10
CA THR A 227 -20.16 49.33 4.83
C THR A 227 -21.30 48.36 5.09
N ARG A 228 -21.09 47.07 4.78
CA ARG A 228 -22.10 46.02 4.90
C ARG A 228 -21.96 45.28 6.23
N SER A 229 -23.06 45.11 6.94
CA SER A 229 -23.17 44.30 8.16
C SER A 229 -23.03 42.81 7.90
N THR A 230 -23.25 42.36 6.66
CA THR A 230 -22.99 41.00 6.20
C THR A 230 -21.98 41.06 5.06
N VAL A 231 -20.88 40.33 5.24
CA VAL A 231 -19.88 40.10 4.21
C VAL A 231 -19.99 38.66 3.76
N GLU A 232 -20.14 38.47 2.46
CA GLU A 232 -20.11 37.17 1.82
C GLU A 232 -19.02 37.21 0.74
N VAL A 233 -18.11 36.26 0.82
CA VAL A 233 -17.00 36.08 -0.10
C VAL A 233 -17.23 34.77 -0.82
N GLU A 234 -17.49 34.85 -2.12
CA GLU A 234 -17.55 33.70 -3.01
C GLU A 234 -16.14 33.32 -3.46
N LEU A 235 -15.87 32.02 -3.47
CA LEU A 235 -14.64 31.40 -3.92
C LEU A 235 -14.95 30.39 -5.03
N THR A 236 -13.94 30.04 -5.80
CA THR A 236 -14.07 29.10 -6.92
C THR A 236 -14.00 27.62 -6.51
N GLY A 237 -14.07 27.32 -5.19
CA GLY A 237 -13.92 25.96 -4.65
C GLY A 237 -12.45 25.56 -4.38
N GLU A 238 -11.59 26.53 -4.05
CA GLU A 238 -10.18 26.26 -3.77
C GLU A 238 -10.00 25.36 -2.54
N TYR A 239 -9.01 24.47 -2.60
CA TYR A 239 -8.67 23.62 -1.45
C TYR A 239 -7.93 24.42 -0.38
N ILE A 240 -8.64 24.71 0.70
CA ILE A 240 -8.17 25.50 1.82
C ILE A 240 -8.14 24.62 3.07
N ARG A 241 -7.04 24.70 3.82
CA ARG A 241 -6.93 24.08 5.15
C ARG A 241 -7.11 25.10 6.26
N ARG A 242 -6.59 26.32 6.05
CA ARG A 242 -6.60 27.37 7.06
C ARG A 242 -7.05 28.69 6.48
N VAL A 243 -7.83 29.41 7.26
CA VAL A 243 -8.34 30.74 6.94
C VAL A 243 -7.93 31.68 8.05
N VAL A 244 -7.42 32.86 7.69
CA VAL A 244 -7.20 33.96 8.62
C VAL A 244 -8.10 35.12 8.23
N LEU A 245 -8.93 35.57 9.18
CA LEU A 245 -9.50 36.91 9.14
C LEU A 245 -8.59 37.83 9.96
N PHE A 246 -7.98 38.80 9.29
CA PHE A 246 -7.23 39.87 9.95
C PHE A 246 -8.02 41.17 9.89
N VAL A 247 -8.34 41.72 11.05
CA VAL A 247 -9.06 42.99 11.20
C VAL A 247 -8.10 44.01 11.80
N PRO A 248 -7.56 44.95 11.01
CA PRO A 248 -6.82 46.07 11.55
C PRO A 248 -7.64 46.87 12.57
N SER A 249 -6.95 47.54 13.51
CA SER A 249 -7.62 48.35 14.54
C SER A 249 -8.54 49.41 13.92
N GLN A 250 -9.80 49.41 14.35
CA GLN A 250 -10.83 50.35 13.90
C GLN A 250 -10.80 51.59 14.80
N LEU A 251 -10.20 52.69 14.32
CA LEU A 251 -9.94 53.87 15.16
C LEU A 251 -11.19 54.71 15.47
N THR A 252 -12.21 54.63 14.63
CA THR A 252 -13.35 55.55 14.65
C THR A 252 -14.69 54.89 14.94
N ARG A 253 -14.75 53.55 15.02
CA ARG A 253 -15.98 52.78 15.15
C ARG A 253 -15.79 51.49 15.93
N ASP A 254 -16.83 51.08 16.62
CA ASP A 254 -16.92 49.76 17.23
C ASP A 254 -17.19 48.73 16.11
N TRP A 255 -16.80 47.49 16.33
CA TRP A 255 -17.09 46.41 15.39
C TRP A 255 -17.38 45.09 16.09
N GLU A 256 -18.14 44.23 15.43
CA GLU A 256 -18.47 42.91 15.95
C GLU A 256 -18.56 41.84 14.84
N ILE A 257 -18.47 40.58 15.26
CA ILE A 257 -18.77 39.41 14.45
C ILE A 257 -19.71 38.54 15.29
N ALA A 258 -20.94 38.38 14.84
CA ALA A 258 -21.89 37.42 15.40
C ALA A 258 -21.48 36.01 15.01
N GLU A 259 -21.32 35.76 13.72
CA GLU A 259 -20.92 34.46 13.18
C GLU A 259 -19.93 34.63 12.05
N PHE A 260 -19.03 33.65 11.96
CA PHE A 260 -18.06 33.43 10.91
C PHE A 260 -18.26 32.01 10.39
N GLU A 261 -18.86 31.94 9.22
CA GLU A 261 -19.29 30.71 8.59
C GLU A 261 -18.41 30.38 7.39
N ILE A 262 -18.10 29.09 7.26
CA ILE A 262 -17.30 28.55 6.18
C ILE A 262 -18.12 27.43 5.55
N PHE A 263 -18.29 27.47 4.23
CA PHE A 263 -19.01 26.48 3.46
C PHE A 263 -18.05 25.79 2.51
N ALA A 264 -18.11 24.46 2.48
CA ALA A 264 -17.25 23.63 1.65
C ALA A 264 -18.03 22.41 1.15
N PRO A 265 -18.99 22.59 0.22
CA PRO A 265 -19.81 21.51 -0.28
C PRO A 265 -18.97 20.37 -0.88
N GLY A 266 -19.49 19.16 -0.75
CA GLY A 266 -18.93 17.97 -1.40
C GLY A 266 -18.01 17.16 -0.51
N TYR A 267 -17.29 16.23 -1.12
CA TYR A 267 -16.29 15.42 -0.43
C TYR A 267 -14.98 16.16 -0.20
N VAL A 268 -14.33 15.86 0.92
CA VAL A 268 -12.92 16.19 1.14
C VAL A 268 -12.04 15.48 0.09
N PRO A 269 -10.96 16.13 -0.41
CA PRO A 269 -10.17 15.58 -1.51
C PRO A 269 -9.40 14.31 -1.13
N ASN A 270 -8.93 14.24 0.12
CA ASN A 270 -8.18 13.12 0.64
C ASN A 270 -8.71 12.74 2.02
N ALA A 271 -8.77 11.45 2.28
CA ALA A 271 -9.02 10.88 3.59
C ALA A 271 -8.18 9.61 3.76
N SER A 272 -7.84 9.25 4.98
CA SER A 272 -6.98 8.09 5.25
C SER A 272 -7.43 7.32 6.47
N TYR A 273 -7.22 6.00 6.43
CA TYR A 273 -7.45 5.09 7.53
C TYR A 273 -6.26 4.14 7.66
N LEU A 274 -5.55 4.22 8.78
CA LEU A 274 -4.57 3.24 9.19
C LEU A 274 -5.18 2.43 10.34
N SER A 275 -5.39 1.14 10.11
CA SER A 275 -5.94 0.27 11.16
C SER A 275 -5.00 0.20 12.35
N ASN A 276 -5.54 -0.17 13.52
CA ASN A 276 -4.70 -0.73 14.57
C ASN A 276 -3.85 -1.88 14.01
N ILE A 277 -2.72 -2.13 14.65
CA ILE A 277 -2.06 -3.44 14.54
C ILE A 277 -3.02 -4.48 15.12
N LEU A 278 -3.54 -5.35 14.26
CA LEU A 278 -4.51 -6.37 14.62
C LEU A 278 -3.77 -7.62 15.10
N ASP A 279 -3.98 -8.00 16.36
CA ASP A 279 -3.47 -9.23 16.95
C ASP A 279 -4.39 -10.40 16.58
N LEU A 280 -3.83 -11.42 15.94
CA LEU A 280 -4.56 -12.64 15.54
C LEU A 280 -4.62 -13.67 16.68
N GLY A 281 -3.95 -13.41 17.81
CA GLY A 281 -3.90 -14.25 19.01
C GLY A 281 -3.01 -15.49 18.89
N LYS A 282 -2.62 -15.86 17.67
CA LYS A 282 -1.75 -16.99 17.34
C LYS A 282 -1.10 -16.79 15.98
N GLU A 283 -0.06 -17.56 15.71
CA GLU A 283 0.57 -17.60 14.39
C GLU A 283 -0.33 -18.37 13.41
N VAL A 284 -0.59 -17.78 12.24
CA VAL A 284 -1.49 -18.34 11.22
C VAL A 284 -0.93 -18.18 9.81
N SER A 285 -1.30 -19.08 8.92
CA SER A 285 -1.16 -18.90 7.48
C SER A 285 -2.24 -17.94 6.98
N LEU A 286 -1.83 -16.85 6.31
CA LEU A 286 -2.74 -15.84 5.75
C LEU A 286 -3.17 -16.23 4.33
N GLY A 287 -4.49 -16.24 4.09
CA GLY A 287 -5.11 -16.67 2.85
C GLY A 287 -5.53 -15.51 1.96
N GLU A 288 -6.72 -15.63 1.38
CA GLU A 288 -7.28 -14.59 0.51
C GLU A 288 -7.71 -13.37 1.32
N LEU A 289 -7.42 -12.19 0.78
CA LEU A 289 -7.89 -10.90 1.22
C LEU A 289 -9.01 -10.45 0.28
N ARG A 290 -10.12 -9.97 0.83
CA ARG A 290 -11.26 -9.44 0.08
C ARG A 290 -11.89 -8.26 0.80
N TRP A 291 -12.72 -7.51 0.10
CA TRP A 291 -13.37 -6.35 0.69
C TRP A 291 -14.72 -6.04 0.05
N SER A 292 -15.51 -5.25 0.75
CA SER A 292 -16.78 -4.74 0.23
C SER A 292 -16.80 -3.22 0.34
N GLY A 293 -17.26 -2.56 -0.72
CA GLY A 293 -17.38 -1.12 -0.78
C GLY A 293 -17.92 -0.65 -2.13
N THR A 294 -18.08 0.66 -2.26
CA THR A 294 -18.47 1.32 -3.50
C THR A 294 -17.57 2.53 -3.72
N LYS A 295 -17.25 2.83 -4.97
CA LYS A 295 -16.59 4.09 -5.34
C LYS A 295 -17.20 4.65 -6.61
N ASP A 296 -17.25 5.96 -6.70
CA ASP A 296 -17.58 6.64 -7.94
C ASP A 296 -16.44 6.53 -8.96
N ALA A 297 -16.73 6.81 -10.23
CA ALA A 297 -15.76 6.67 -11.32
C ALA A 297 -14.52 7.57 -11.15
N GLU A 298 -14.73 8.79 -10.64
CA GLU A 298 -13.68 9.78 -10.41
C GLU A 298 -13.06 9.70 -9.00
N ALA A 299 -13.50 8.74 -8.18
CA ALA A 299 -12.90 8.45 -6.89
C ALA A 299 -11.91 7.27 -6.98
N ALA A 300 -10.88 7.30 -6.12
CA ALA A 300 -9.93 6.23 -5.97
C ALA A 300 -9.82 5.78 -4.51
N VAL A 301 -9.60 4.48 -4.32
CA VAL A 301 -9.40 3.86 -3.01
C VAL A 301 -8.18 2.97 -3.15
N ASN A 302 -7.11 3.29 -2.42
CA ASN A 302 -5.89 2.51 -2.38
C ASN A 302 -5.89 1.68 -1.12
N ILE A 303 -5.82 0.36 -1.26
CA ILE A 303 -5.76 -0.57 -0.13
C ILE A 303 -4.38 -1.20 -0.10
N ARG A 304 -3.73 -1.20 1.06
CA ARG A 304 -2.47 -1.89 1.32
C ARG A 304 -2.56 -2.71 2.58
N SER A 305 -1.77 -3.78 2.63
CA SER A 305 -1.66 -4.64 3.81
C SER A 305 -0.19 -4.87 4.16
N ARG A 306 0.07 -5.17 5.42
CA ARG A 306 1.34 -5.72 5.89
C ARG A 306 1.10 -6.68 7.04
N SER A 307 2.05 -7.58 7.25
CA SER A 307 1.97 -8.60 8.29
C SER A 307 3.26 -8.75 9.07
N GLY A 308 3.14 -9.13 10.33
CA GLY A 308 4.21 -9.13 11.31
C GLY A 308 4.18 -10.33 12.26
N SER A 309 5.32 -10.54 12.93
CA SER A 309 5.50 -11.57 13.95
C SER A 309 5.64 -10.98 15.37
N ASP A 310 5.63 -9.66 15.51
CA ASP A 310 5.62 -8.97 16.80
C ASP A 310 4.66 -7.77 16.79
N VAL A 311 4.54 -7.12 17.95
CA VAL A 311 3.54 -6.08 18.23
C VAL A 311 3.85 -4.71 17.60
N ASP A 312 5.02 -4.49 17.01
CA ASP A 312 5.38 -3.18 16.47
C ASP A 312 6.21 -3.28 15.17
N PRO A 313 5.74 -2.71 14.05
CA PRO A 313 6.46 -2.69 12.78
C PRO A 313 7.71 -1.80 12.76
N ASN A 314 7.97 -1.05 13.85
CA ASN A 314 9.05 -0.09 13.94
C ASN A 314 10.00 -0.36 15.11
N ILE A 315 11.26 0.01 14.89
CA ILE A 315 12.31 0.13 15.88
C ILE A 315 12.53 1.62 16.16
N TYR A 316 12.37 2.00 17.42
CA TYR A 316 12.57 3.37 17.89
C TYR A 316 13.97 3.53 18.47
N TRP A 317 14.66 4.61 18.11
CA TRP A 317 16.02 4.87 18.52
C TRP A 317 16.09 6.13 19.39
N ARG A 318 16.90 6.12 20.44
CA ARG A 318 17.17 7.32 21.24
C ARG A 318 18.64 7.68 21.24
N HIS A 319 18.94 8.96 21.32
CA HIS A 319 20.29 9.46 21.51
C HIS A 319 20.77 9.20 22.95
N THR A 320 22.01 8.73 23.10
CA THR A 320 22.63 8.53 24.43
C THR A 320 23.36 9.77 24.94
N PHE A 321 23.40 10.84 24.14
CA PHE A 321 24.22 12.04 24.33
C PHE A 321 25.74 11.75 24.42
N ARG A 322 26.18 10.57 23.96
CA ARG A 322 27.60 10.23 23.76
C ARG A 322 27.95 10.33 22.27
N GLY A 323 28.23 11.54 21.81
CA GLY A 323 28.42 11.82 20.39
C GLY A 323 27.13 11.51 19.61
N ASP A 324 27.26 10.83 18.49
CA ASP A 324 26.15 10.47 17.59
C ASP A 324 25.54 9.08 17.88
N GLU A 325 25.87 8.47 19.02
CA GLU A 325 25.38 7.15 19.40
C GLU A 325 23.85 7.15 19.59
N GLN A 326 23.20 6.17 18.97
CA GLN A 326 21.78 5.88 19.14
C GLN A 326 21.56 4.42 19.50
N VAL A 327 20.60 4.18 20.38
CA VAL A 327 20.25 2.84 20.88
C VAL A 327 18.74 2.61 20.82
N SER A 328 18.33 1.35 20.64
CA SER A 328 16.91 0.97 20.52
C SER A 328 16.25 0.56 21.84
N TYR A 329 16.92 0.81 22.97
CA TYR A 329 16.47 0.43 24.30
C TYR A 329 16.45 1.62 25.26
N ASP A 330 15.56 1.57 26.24
CA ASP A 330 15.42 2.57 27.31
C ASP A 330 16.65 2.57 28.25
N ALA A 331 16.65 3.47 29.24
CA ALA A 331 17.74 3.57 30.22
C ALA A 331 17.89 2.31 31.11
N ARG A 332 16.92 1.40 31.12
CA ARG A 332 16.92 0.13 31.87
C ARG A 332 17.29 -1.07 30.99
N GLY A 333 17.48 -0.87 29.68
CA GLY A 333 17.82 -1.92 28.73
C GLY A 333 16.61 -2.62 28.09
N ASN A 334 15.38 -2.15 28.30
CA ASN A 334 14.20 -2.70 27.61
C ASN A 334 14.07 -2.09 26.21
N PRO A 335 13.61 -2.83 25.19
CA PRO A 335 13.29 -2.26 23.89
C PRO A 335 12.35 -1.05 23.99
N LEU A 336 12.62 0.01 23.22
CA LEU A 336 11.75 1.18 23.16
C LEU A 336 10.45 0.84 22.42
N THR A 337 9.32 1.19 23.01
CA THR A 337 8.00 1.17 22.37
C THR A 337 7.63 2.56 21.85
N LEU A 338 6.65 2.66 20.95
CA LEU A 338 6.10 3.95 20.50
C LEU A 338 5.77 4.88 21.68
N ARG A 339 5.10 4.33 22.69
CA ARG A 339 4.71 5.05 23.90
C ARG A 339 5.88 5.54 24.73
N ALA A 340 6.92 4.72 24.89
CA ALA A 340 8.13 5.12 25.61
C ALA A 340 8.90 6.19 24.83
N TYR A 341 9.02 6.01 23.51
CA TYR A 341 9.65 6.94 22.59
C TYR A 341 8.95 8.30 22.59
N GLY A 342 7.61 8.33 22.57
CA GLY A 342 6.81 9.55 22.66
C GLY A 342 6.94 10.30 23.99
N ARG A 343 7.49 9.67 25.04
CA ARG A 343 7.76 10.33 26.33
C ARG A 343 9.18 10.86 26.45
N LEU A 344 10.07 10.53 25.51
CA LEU A 344 11.42 11.08 25.47
C LEU A 344 11.38 12.57 25.16
N GLU A 345 12.36 13.30 25.72
CA GLU A 345 12.60 14.68 25.34
C GLU A 345 12.90 14.77 23.84
N ILE A 346 12.51 15.87 23.20
CA ILE A 346 12.69 16.04 21.74
C ILE A 346 14.16 15.86 21.34
N SER A 347 15.09 16.31 22.18
CA SER A 347 16.55 16.16 21.99
C SER A 347 17.06 14.72 22.20
N GLU A 348 16.31 13.87 22.89
CA GLU A 348 16.64 12.45 23.10
C GLU A 348 16.06 11.55 22.01
N ARG A 349 15.01 11.99 21.32
CA ARG A 349 14.38 11.24 20.21
C ARG A 349 15.34 11.13 19.02
N GLY A 350 15.68 9.89 18.67
CA GLY A 350 16.49 9.57 17.50
C GLY A 350 15.64 9.30 16.27
N LYS A 351 16.13 8.42 15.39
CA LYS A 351 15.35 7.98 14.22
C LYS A 351 14.29 6.95 14.59
N ILE A 352 13.33 6.76 13.70
CA ILE A 352 12.44 5.59 13.69
C ILE A 352 12.80 4.80 12.43
N THR A 353 13.08 3.50 12.57
CA THR A 353 13.36 2.61 11.43
C THR A 353 12.41 1.44 11.42
N ARG A 354 12.18 0.83 10.27
CA ARG A 354 11.33 -0.35 10.17
C ARG A 354 12.00 -1.60 10.77
N ASP A 355 11.21 -2.46 11.41
CA ASP A 355 11.61 -3.81 11.75
C ASP A 355 11.43 -4.76 10.56
N ALA A 356 12.43 -4.78 9.66
CA ALA A 356 12.42 -5.65 8.49
C ALA A 356 12.55 -7.15 8.82
N ALA A 357 12.94 -7.51 10.05
CA ALA A 357 13.12 -8.90 10.46
C ALA A 357 11.78 -9.52 10.87
N ASN A 358 10.93 -8.73 11.52
CA ASN A 358 9.64 -9.19 12.02
C ASN A 358 8.46 -8.79 11.13
N TRP A 359 8.58 -7.74 10.31
CA TRP A 359 7.48 -7.24 9.48
C TRP A 359 7.79 -7.20 7.99
N ASP A 360 6.81 -7.61 7.19
CA ASP A 360 6.81 -7.45 5.75
C ASP A 360 6.79 -5.96 5.35
N PHE A 361 7.21 -5.66 4.13
CA PHE A 361 6.89 -4.36 3.54
C PHE A 361 5.38 -4.23 3.35
N TRP A 362 4.91 -2.99 3.27
CA TRP A 362 3.58 -2.74 2.71
C TRP A 362 3.47 -3.39 1.33
N SER A 363 2.34 -4.04 1.10
CA SER A 363 2.00 -4.57 -0.22
C SER A 363 2.01 -3.47 -1.27
N LYS A 364 2.05 -3.87 -2.53
CA LYS A 364 1.56 -2.98 -3.60
C LYS A 364 0.09 -2.68 -3.34
N THR A 365 -0.37 -1.54 -3.87
CA THR A 365 -1.79 -1.21 -3.85
C THR A 365 -2.58 -2.28 -4.59
N TYR A 366 -3.62 -2.80 -3.95
CA TYR A 366 -4.57 -3.70 -4.59
C TYR A 366 -5.48 -2.90 -5.53
N ASP A 367 -5.84 -3.46 -6.69
CA ASP A 367 -6.89 -2.88 -7.52
C ASP A 367 -8.22 -3.04 -6.80
N PHE A 368 -8.97 -1.96 -6.59
CA PHE A 368 -10.28 -1.99 -5.94
C PHE A 368 -11.25 -3.01 -6.57
N GLY A 369 -11.10 -3.27 -7.87
CA GLY A 369 -11.87 -4.28 -8.61
C GLY A 369 -11.63 -5.72 -8.15
N ASP A 370 -10.47 -6.03 -7.57
CA ASP A 370 -10.10 -7.37 -7.05
C ASP A 370 -10.81 -7.71 -5.73
N SER A 371 -11.86 -6.95 -5.39
CA SER A 371 -12.68 -7.05 -4.17
C SER A 371 -13.22 -8.43 -3.81
N VAL A 372 -13.33 -9.33 -4.79
CA VAL A 372 -13.86 -10.70 -4.59
C VAL A 372 -12.83 -11.65 -3.97
N GLY A 373 -11.54 -11.31 -4.01
CA GLY A 373 -10.47 -12.15 -3.50
C GLY A 373 -9.16 -11.89 -4.22
N THR A 374 -8.14 -11.51 -3.45
CA THR A 374 -6.76 -11.40 -3.92
C THR A 374 -5.83 -12.08 -2.92
N ARG A 375 -4.71 -12.60 -3.42
CA ARG A 375 -3.80 -13.37 -2.59
C ARG A 375 -2.97 -12.46 -1.68
N TRP A 376 -3.00 -12.71 -0.38
CA TRP A 376 -2.03 -12.13 0.53
C TRP A 376 -0.66 -12.78 0.33
N SER A 377 0.36 -11.99 0.02
CA SER A 377 1.71 -12.48 -0.21
C SER A 377 2.53 -12.53 1.08
N ALA A 378 2.00 -13.22 2.10
CA ALA A 378 2.70 -13.43 3.36
C ALA A 378 3.84 -14.43 3.12
N THR A 379 5.05 -14.06 3.52
CA THR A 379 6.22 -14.90 3.26
C THR A 379 6.25 -16.13 4.14
N LYS A 380 5.76 -16.03 5.38
CA LYS A 380 5.68 -17.07 6.42
C LYS A 380 4.37 -16.91 7.21
N PRO A 381 4.02 -17.84 8.12
CA PRO A 381 2.97 -17.63 9.10
C PRO A 381 3.17 -16.35 9.94
N ARG A 382 2.07 -15.69 10.33
CA ARG A 382 2.07 -14.34 10.95
C ARG A 382 1.11 -14.27 12.12
N SER A 383 1.42 -13.41 13.10
CA SER A 383 0.56 -13.19 14.28
C SER A 383 -0.10 -11.81 14.30
N PHE A 384 0.40 -10.88 13.48
CA PHE A 384 -0.10 -9.51 13.42
C PHE A 384 -0.32 -9.08 11.99
N VAL A 385 -1.33 -8.25 11.76
CA VAL A 385 -1.59 -7.61 10.46
C VAL A 385 -1.98 -6.15 10.63
N GLN A 386 -1.80 -5.37 9.56
CA GLN A 386 -2.27 -4.00 9.51
C GLN A 386 -2.69 -3.62 8.10
N PHE A 387 -3.70 -2.76 8.01
CA PHE A 387 -4.23 -2.22 6.77
C PHE A 387 -4.09 -0.72 6.71
N GLU A 388 -3.81 -0.24 5.52
CA GLU A 388 -3.83 1.19 5.20
C GLU A 388 -4.76 1.39 4.00
N LEU A 389 -5.69 2.32 4.16
CA LEU A 389 -6.67 2.70 3.15
C LEU A 389 -6.58 4.21 2.92
N ASP A 390 -6.21 4.60 1.71
CA ASP A 390 -6.23 5.99 1.27
C ASP A 390 -7.38 6.22 0.29
N PHE A 391 -8.14 7.27 0.53
CA PHE A 391 -9.29 7.66 -0.27
C PHE A 391 -9.00 8.98 -0.98
N GLN A 392 -9.20 9.01 -2.28
CA GLN A 392 -9.11 10.20 -3.10
C GLN A 392 -10.48 10.47 -3.72
N SER A 393 -10.99 11.68 -3.50
CA SER A 393 -12.30 12.11 -3.94
C SER A 393 -12.19 13.41 -4.73
N ASN A 394 -13.23 13.74 -5.46
CA ASN A 394 -13.48 15.13 -5.85
C ASN A 394 -14.78 15.59 -5.18
N ILE A 395 -15.15 16.86 -5.42
CA ILE A 395 -16.31 17.48 -4.78
C ILE A 395 -17.59 16.64 -4.92
N ALA A 396 -17.84 15.99 -6.07
CA ALA A 396 -19.07 15.26 -6.33
C ALA A 396 -18.94 13.72 -6.29
N ALA A 397 -17.71 13.19 -6.35
CA ALA A 397 -17.42 11.76 -6.47
C ALA A 397 -16.66 11.27 -5.23
N GLY A 398 -17.26 10.34 -4.50
CA GLY A 398 -16.72 9.80 -3.27
C GLY A 398 -16.65 8.27 -3.28
N SER A 399 -16.44 7.73 -2.09
CA SER A 399 -16.32 6.29 -1.89
C SER A 399 -16.79 5.88 -0.50
N ARG A 400 -17.06 4.59 -0.35
CA ARG A 400 -17.51 3.96 0.89
C ARG A 400 -16.88 2.58 0.99
N MET A 401 -16.28 2.29 2.13
CA MET A 401 -15.72 0.99 2.44
C MET A 401 -16.51 0.35 3.56
N ASN A 402 -17.12 -0.81 3.30
CA ASN A 402 -17.93 -1.53 4.28
C ASN A 402 -17.04 -2.36 5.21
N TYR A 403 -16.20 -3.23 4.65
CA TYR A 403 -15.27 -4.08 5.39
C TYR A 403 -14.06 -4.47 4.56
N VAL A 404 -13.00 -4.84 5.25
CA VAL A 404 -11.88 -5.65 4.72
C VAL A 404 -11.89 -6.97 5.49
N GLU A 405 -11.78 -8.10 4.80
CA GLU A 405 -11.71 -9.40 5.46
C GLU A 405 -10.72 -10.34 4.80
N PHE A 406 -10.18 -11.26 5.60
CA PHE A 406 -9.24 -12.26 5.10
C PHE A 406 -9.43 -13.60 5.82
N THR A 407 -9.14 -14.67 5.09
CA THR A 407 -9.13 -16.03 5.64
C THR A 407 -7.78 -16.34 6.26
N ALA A 408 -7.76 -17.14 7.32
CA ALA A 408 -6.56 -17.65 7.94
C ALA A 408 -6.79 -19.06 8.52
N SER A 409 -5.74 -19.87 8.56
CA SER A 409 -5.75 -21.20 9.18
C SER A 409 -4.50 -21.39 10.04
N PRO A 410 -4.50 -22.32 11.01
CA PRO A 410 -3.26 -22.78 11.61
C PRO A 410 -2.22 -23.14 10.54
N PRO A 411 -0.93 -22.87 10.78
CA PRO A 411 0.11 -23.37 9.91
C PRO A 411 0.12 -24.90 9.93
N ALA A 412 0.50 -25.52 8.81
CA ALA A 412 0.66 -26.96 8.73
C ALA A 412 1.70 -27.48 9.73
N VAL A 413 2.77 -26.70 9.94
CA VAL A 413 3.89 -26.97 10.85
C VAL A 413 4.42 -25.67 11.46
N THR A 414 4.99 -25.74 12.65
CA THR A 414 5.53 -24.60 13.41
C THR A 414 6.63 -23.87 12.63
N THR A 415 7.54 -24.61 12.00
CA THR A 415 8.58 -24.02 11.14
C THR A 415 8.78 -24.90 9.91
N LEU A 416 8.97 -24.28 8.75
CA LEU A 416 9.20 -24.98 7.49
C LEU A 416 10.31 -24.29 6.72
N VAL A 417 11.52 -24.85 6.79
CA VAL A 417 12.69 -24.33 6.08
C VAL A 417 12.98 -25.23 4.89
N GLY A 418 13.42 -24.64 3.78
CA GLY A 418 13.81 -25.36 2.59
C GLY A 418 14.94 -24.69 1.83
N GLU A 419 15.60 -25.49 1.02
CA GLU A 419 16.64 -25.06 0.10
C GLU A 419 16.62 -25.88 -1.19
N ILE A 420 17.15 -25.27 -2.26
CA ILE A 420 17.33 -25.92 -3.55
C ILE A 420 18.81 -26.13 -3.87
N ASP A 421 19.11 -27.29 -4.43
CA ASP A 421 20.44 -27.65 -4.93
C ASP A 421 20.34 -28.33 -6.31
N PRO A 422 21.21 -28.02 -7.28
CA PRO A 422 22.18 -26.93 -7.26
C PRO A 422 21.51 -25.55 -7.28
N TYR A 423 22.00 -24.61 -6.50
CA TYR A 423 21.53 -23.21 -6.52
C TYR A 423 22.24 -22.36 -7.60
N GLN A 424 23.12 -22.97 -8.39
CA GLN A 424 23.87 -22.33 -9.49
C GLN A 424 23.92 -23.27 -10.71
N VAL A 425 23.35 -22.83 -11.84
CA VAL A 425 23.24 -23.67 -13.06
C VAL A 425 23.38 -22.86 -14.35
N GLU A 426 23.59 -23.55 -15.47
CA GLU A 426 23.48 -22.95 -16.81
C GLU A 426 22.01 -22.75 -17.23
N THR A 427 21.71 -21.64 -17.91
CA THR A 427 20.34 -21.34 -18.37
C THR A 427 19.96 -22.16 -19.60
N ALA A 428 18.66 -22.45 -19.75
CA ALA A 428 18.06 -23.20 -20.86
C ALA A 428 18.60 -24.63 -21.03
N GLN A 429 19.08 -25.23 -19.94
CA GLN A 429 19.44 -26.65 -19.88
C GLN A 429 18.60 -27.36 -18.83
N VAL A 430 18.14 -28.56 -19.17
CA VAL A 430 17.46 -29.43 -18.21
C VAL A 430 18.47 -29.83 -17.14
N THR A 431 18.21 -29.44 -15.90
CA THR A 431 19.03 -29.72 -14.73
C THR A 431 18.21 -30.50 -13.71
N HIS A 432 18.85 -31.45 -13.04
CA HIS A 432 18.24 -32.17 -11.92
C HIS A 432 18.43 -31.34 -10.65
N PHE A 433 17.34 -31.01 -10.00
CA PHE A 433 17.32 -30.30 -8.73
C PHE A 433 16.85 -31.21 -7.62
N THR A 434 17.37 -30.97 -6.41
CA THR A 434 16.80 -31.46 -5.17
C THR A 434 16.21 -30.30 -4.40
N TYR A 435 14.92 -30.37 -4.11
CA TYR A 435 14.22 -29.49 -3.19
C TYR A 435 14.18 -30.15 -1.82
N ALA A 436 14.99 -29.67 -0.87
CA ALA A 436 15.01 -30.19 0.49
C ALA A 436 14.17 -29.30 1.39
N ILE A 437 13.30 -29.91 2.21
CA ILE A 437 12.55 -29.22 3.27
C ILE A 437 12.77 -29.92 4.60
N ARG A 438 12.87 -29.15 5.67
CA ARG A 438 12.95 -29.61 7.06
C ARG A 438 11.84 -28.95 7.87
N PRO A 439 10.82 -29.72 8.29
CA PRO A 439 9.74 -29.20 9.13
C PRO A 439 10.08 -29.34 10.62
N THR A 440 9.75 -28.35 11.42
CA THR A 440 9.60 -28.48 12.87
C THR A 440 8.11 -28.60 13.15
N ILE A 441 7.68 -29.76 13.65
CA ILE A 441 6.26 -30.10 13.82
C ILE A 441 5.97 -30.20 15.33
N GLY A 442 5.13 -29.29 15.81
CA GLY A 442 4.61 -29.26 17.16
C GLY A 442 3.52 -30.31 17.40
N VAL A 443 3.17 -30.52 18.66
CA VAL A 443 2.17 -31.51 19.08
C VAL A 443 0.77 -31.19 18.55
N ASP A 444 0.47 -29.90 18.43
CA ASP A 444 -0.84 -29.41 17.98
C ASP A 444 -0.85 -29.04 16.48
N ASP A 445 0.26 -29.25 15.77
CA ASP A 445 0.35 -28.97 14.33
C ASP A 445 -0.36 -30.07 13.54
N PRO A 446 -1.17 -29.71 12.53
CA PRO A 446 -1.93 -30.70 11.74
C PRO A 446 -1.02 -31.58 10.87
N GLY A 447 0.18 -31.11 10.53
CA GLY A 447 1.08 -31.78 9.59
C GLY A 447 0.67 -31.54 8.14
N PHE A 448 1.28 -32.29 7.22
CA PHE A 448 0.99 -32.21 5.79
C PHE A 448 1.26 -33.54 5.09
N ASP A 449 0.69 -33.71 3.90
CA ASP A 449 0.92 -34.87 3.04
C ASP A 449 1.18 -34.48 1.57
N HIS A 450 1.15 -33.19 1.23
CA HIS A 450 1.45 -32.69 -0.10
C HIS A 450 2.46 -31.54 -0.08
N LEU A 451 3.29 -31.49 -1.13
CA LEU A 451 4.16 -30.36 -1.45
C LEU A 451 3.87 -29.87 -2.88
N GLU A 452 3.52 -28.59 -3.00
CA GLU A 452 3.53 -27.84 -4.26
C GLU A 452 4.91 -27.23 -4.47
N ILE A 453 5.47 -27.35 -5.68
CA ILE A 453 6.63 -26.56 -6.14
C ILE A 453 6.21 -25.78 -7.39
N SER A 454 6.30 -24.46 -7.33
CA SER A 454 6.03 -23.56 -8.47
C SER A 454 7.31 -22.89 -8.97
N ALA A 455 7.46 -22.78 -10.28
CA ALA A 455 8.63 -22.19 -10.92
C ALA A 455 8.35 -20.78 -11.43
N GLN A 456 9.14 -19.80 -10.95
CA GLN A 456 9.11 -18.43 -11.46
C GLN A 456 10.40 -18.11 -12.21
N GLY A 457 10.31 -17.97 -13.53
CA GLY A 457 11.50 -17.76 -14.38
C GLY A 457 12.23 -19.05 -14.78
N GLY A 458 11.57 -20.19 -14.62
CA GLY A 458 11.99 -21.51 -15.07
C GLY A 458 10.79 -22.33 -15.57
N ARG A 459 11.05 -23.56 -16.01
CA ARG A 459 10.06 -24.54 -16.47
C ARG A 459 10.35 -25.89 -15.84
N LEU A 460 9.34 -26.46 -15.20
CA LEU A 460 9.37 -27.79 -14.59
C LEU A 460 9.20 -28.86 -15.68
N VAL A 461 9.89 -29.98 -15.54
CA VAL A 461 9.93 -31.07 -16.53
C VAL A 461 9.33 -32.36 -15.97
N SER A 462 9.81 -32.84 -14.81
CA SER A 462 9.38 -34.12 -14.22
C SER A 462 9.68 -34.21 -12.74
N ILE A 463 8.91 -35.03 -12.01
CA ILE A 463 9.24 -35.49 -10.65
C ILE A 463 9.94 -36.85 -10.74
N ASP A 464 11.21 -36.87 -10.34
CA ASP A 464 12.11 -38.00 -10.54
C ASP A 464 12.20 -38.89 -9.30
N GLY A 465 11.95 -38.35 -8.10
CA GLY A 465 11.92 -39.15 -6.86
C GLY A 465 11.64 -38.35 -5.60
N VAL A 466 11.30 -39.05 -4.51
CA VAL A 466 11.11 -38.47 -3.17
C VAL A 466 11.87 -39.29 -2.14
N ARG A 467 12.54 -38.60 -1.20
CA ARG A 467 13.17 -39.22 -0.03
C ARG A 467 12.70 -38.55 1.25
N ILE A 468 12.55 -39.32 2.32
CA ILE A 468 12.28 -38.82 3.67
C ILE A 468 13.27 -39.49 4.62
N GLY A 469 14.01 -38.69 5.41
CA GLY A 469 15.06 -39.20 6.29
C GLY A 469 16.17 -39.93 5.52
N GLY A 470 16.40 -39.55 4.25
CA GLY A 470 17.38 -40.18 3.35
C GLY A 470 16.94 -41.52 2.74
N GLN A 471 15.72 -42.01 3.02
CA GLN A 471 15.18 -43.22 2.41
C GLN A 471 14.21 -42.87 1.29
N GLU A 472 14.27 -43.61 0.17
CA GLU A 472 13.30 -43.47 -0.92
C GLU A 472 11.92 -43.95 -0.47
N VAL A 473 10.90 -43.14 -0.72
CA VAL A 473 9.52 -43.42 -0.34
C VAL A 473 8.63 -43.50 -1.57
N ALA A 474 7.54 -44.25 -1.47
CA ALA A 474 6.48 -44.18 -2.47
C ALA A 474 5.81 -42.80 -2.42
N PHE A 475 5.52 -42.22 -3.58
CA PHE A 475 4.89 -40.91 -3.71
C PHE A 475 3.89 -40.90 -4.87
N GLU A 476 2.98 -39.94 -4.86
CA GLU A 476 2.01 -39.70 -5.91
C GLU A 476 2.35 -38.45 -6.71
N ARG A 477 2.26 -38.54 -8.05
CA ARG A 477 2.38 -37.39 -8.97
C ARG A 477 1.01 -36.80 -9.19
N VAL A 478 0.58 -35.93 -8.28
CA VAL A 478 -0.74 -35.31 -8.33
C VAL A 478 -0.83 -34.33 -9.50
N GLU A 479 0.25 -33.57 -9.75
CA GLU A 479 0.36 -32.66 -10.89
C GLU A 479 1.79 -32.59 -11.41
N GLU A 480 1.96 -32.72 -12.73
CA GLU A 480 3.22 -32.50 -13.44
C GLU A 480 3.00 -31.49 -14.59
N GLY A 481 3.02 -30.22 -14.24
CA GLY A 481 2.90 -29.09 -15.17
C GLY A 481 4.21 -28.36 -15.39
N ALA A 482 4.26 -27.53 -16.43
CA ALA A 482 5.42 -26.70 -16.77
C ALA A 482 5.72 -25.61 -15.74
N GLU A 483 4.71 -25.14 -15.00
CA GLU A 483 4.83 -24.06 -14.01
C GLU A 483 4.67 -24.55 -12.57
N ARG A 484 4.09 -25.74 -12.39
CA ARG A 484 3.69 -26.28 -11.10
C ARG A 484 3.83 -27.80 -11.05
N LEU A 485 4.43 -28.29 -9.98
CA LEU A 485 4.47 -29.70 -9.60
C LEU A 485 3.74 -29.85 -8.27
N VAL A 486 2.96 -30.93 -8.11
CA VAL A 486 2.36 -31.30 -6.84
C VAL A 486 2.67 -32.76 -6.56
N VAL A 487 3.31 -33.01 -5.43
CA VAL A 487 3.68 -34.35 -4.98
C VAL A 487 2.94 -34.72 -3.70
N GLY A 488 2.27 -35.87 -3.72
CA GLY A 488 1.68 -36.50 -2.54
C GLY A 488 2.67 -37.46 -1.90
N VAL A 489 2.82 -37.40 -0.57
CA VAL A 489 3.81 -38.15 0.21
C VAL A 489 3.16 -38.80 1.44
N PRO A 490 3.81 -39.80 2.07
CA PRO A 490 3.37 -40.27 3.37
C PRO A 490 3.32 -39.12 4.37
N ARG A 491 2.19 -39.00 5.09
CA ARG A 491 1.92 -37.88 6.01
C ARG A 491 3.10 -37.60 6.95
N LEU A 492 3.53 -36.34 6.99
CA LEU A 492 4.50 -35.83 7.94
C LEU A 492 3.72 -35.22 9.12
N ASN A 493 3.92 -35.83 10.29
CA ASN A 493 3.32 -35.43 11.56
C ASN A 493 4.44 -35.27 12.62
N VAL A 494 4.05 -35.00 13.88
CA VAL A 494 4.99 -34.79 14.98
C VAL A 494 6.06 -35.89 15.14
N ASP A 495 5.75 -37.14 14.78
CA ASP A 495 6.70 -38.27 14.86
C ASP A 495 7.86 -38.16 13.87
N ARG A 496 7.70 -37.33 12.83
CA ARG A 496 8.69 -37.07 11.77
C ARG A 496 9.23 -35.64 11.81
N THR A 497 9.11 -34.94 12.95
CA THR A 497 9.71 -33.61 13.11
C THR A 497 11.22 -33.67 12.85
N GLU A 498 11.77 -32.64 12.21
CA GLU A 498 13.17 -32.51 11.78
C GLU A 498 13.65 -33.55 10.75
N GLU A 499 12.80 -34.50 10.30
CA GLU A 499 13.15 -35.38 9.19
C GLU A 499 13.16 -34.59 7.88
N VAL A 500 14.30 -34.58 7.18
CA VAL A 500 14.43 -33.92 5.89
C VAL A 500 13.65 -34.70 4.82
N MET A 501 12.76 -34.00 4.12
CA MET A 501 12.11 -34.48 2.90
C MET A 501 12.79 -33.85 1.68
N GLU A 502 13.15 -34.69 0.72
CA GLU A 502 13.82 -34.28 -0.52
C GLU A 502 12.94 -34.67 -1.71
N VAL A 503 12.63 -33.70 -2.58
CA VAL A 503 11.97 -33.94 -3.87
C VAL A 503 12.98 -33.70 -4.97
N ILE A 504 13.23 -34.75 -5.75
CA ILE A 504 14.16 -34.71 -6.89
C ILE A 504 13.32 -34.51 -8.14
N PHE A 505 13.63 -33.46 -8.90
CA PHE A 505 12.87 -33.08 -10.08
C PHE A 505 13.79 -32.48 -11.15
N SER A 506 13.35 -32.54 -12.40
CA SER A 506 14.06 -31.93 -13.53
C SER A 506 13.40 -30.62 -13.91
N ALA A 507 14.22 -29.59 -14.18
CA ALA A 507 13.73 -28.27 -14.61
C ALA A 507 14.75 -27.51 -15.46
N GLU A 508 14.28 -26.52 -16.22
CA GLU A 508 15.09 -25.55 -16.95
C GLU A 508 14.92 -24.15 -16.32
N ILE A 509 15.98 -23.36 -16.23
CA ILE A 509 15.86 -21.94 -15.82
C ILE A 509 16.15 -21.00 -17.00
N PHE A 510 15.43 -19.87 -17.10
CA PHE A 510 15.56 -18.93 -18.22
C PHE A 510 16.03 -17.54 -17.81
N ARG A 511 15.99 -17.18 -16.52
CA ARG A 511 16.46 -15.89 -16.02
C ARG A 511 17.31 -16.02 -14.76
N TYR A 512 18.10 -14.99 -14.49
CA TYR A 512 18.80 -14.86 -13.21
C TYR A 512 17.78 -14.68 -12.08
N GLY A 513 18.01 -15.36 -10.94
CA GLY A 513 17.10 -15.31 -9.80
C GLY A 513 15.77 -16.02 -10.08
N ALA A 514 15.80 -17.12 -10.84
CA ALA A 514 14.64 -18.01 -10.93
C ALA A 514 14.34 -18.58 -9.54
N ILE A 515 13.07 -18.63 -9.13
CA ILE A 515 12.68 -19.09 -7.79
C ILE A 515 11.81 -20.34 -7.94
N PHE A 516 12.08 -21.34 -7.12
CA PHE A 516 11.21 -22.49 -6.92
C PHE A 516 10.50 -22.34 -5.57
N ALA A 517 9.29 -21.79 -5.60
CA ALA A 517 8.54 -21.52 -4.38
C ALA A 517 7.76 -22.78 -3.97
N GLY A 518 7.97 -23.22 -2.73
CA GLY A 518 7.34 -24.41 -2.18
C GLY A 518 6.18 -24.07 -1.24
N ARG A 519 5.14 -24.89 -1.23
CA ARG A 519 4.06 -24.84 -0.22
C ARG A 519 3.61 -26.22 0.20
N VAL A 520 3.31 -26.40 1.47
CA VAL A 520 2.76 -27.65 2.00
C VAL A 520 1.30 -27.49 2.40
N PHE A 521 0.55 -28.59 2.29
CA PHE A 521 -0.84 -28.66 2.70
C PHE A 521 -1.24 -30.12 2.98
N ASP A 522 -2.35 -30.29 3.69
CA ASP A 522 -3.00 -31.57 3.89
C ASP A 522 -4.16 -31.74 2.89
N SER A 523 -4.17 -32.85 2.16
CA SER A 523 -5.18 -33.15 1.15
C SER A 523 -6.56 -33.44 1.74
N GLU A 524 -6.63 -33.82 3.01
CA GLU A 524 -7.89 -34.07 3.72
C GLU A 524 -8.57 -32.78 4.19
N THR A 525 -7.87 -31.64 4.15
CA THR A 525 -8.32 -30.31 4.59
C THR A 525 -8.24 -29.28 3.46
N PRO A 526 -9.00 -29.43 2.36
CA PRO A 526 -8.88 -28.58 1.16
C PRO A 526 -9.18 -27.09 1.39
N GLN A 527 -9.76 -26.72 2.53
CA GLN A 527 -10.00 -25.32 2.91
C GLN A 527 -8.84 -24.67 3.69
N GLU A 528 -7.83 -25.44 4.09
CA GLU A 528 -6.64 -24.90 4.76
C GLU A 528 -5.78 -24.10 3.81
N ILE A 529 -5.13 -23.08 4.36
CA ILE A 529 -4.25 -22.20 3.61
C ILE A 529 -2.86 -22.82 3.57
N TRP A 530 -2.36 -23.01 2.36
CA TRP A 530 -1.10 -23.72 2.13
C TRP A 530 0.09 -22.92 2.66
N GLN A 531 0.86 -23.55 3.53
CA GLN A 531 1.97 -22.88 4.22
C GLN A 531 3.19 -22.78 3.30
N PRO A 532 3.76 -21.58 3.10
CA PRO A 532 4.96 -21.39 2.31
C PRO A 532 6.23 -21.91 3.00
N VAL A 533 7.11 -22.53 2.22
CA VAL A 533 8.46 -22.93 2.63
C VAL A 533 9.36 -21.70 2.70
N GLN A 534 10.08 -21.54 3.82
CA GLN A 534 11.05 -20.45 4.00
C GLN A 534 12.43 -20.84 3.48
N PRO A 535 13.17 -19.93 2.82
CA PRO A 535 14.58 -20.18 2.52
C PRO A 535 15.40 -20.30 3.80
N GLY A 536 16.26 -21.32 3.88
CA GLY A 536 17.23 -21.49 4.97
C GLY A 536 17.91 -22.85 4.92
N ASP A 537 18.72 -23.13 5.94
CA ASP A 537 19.42 -24.41 6.08
C ASP A 537 18.42 -25.52 6.41
N ALA A 538 18.08 -26.36 5.42
CA ALA A 538 17.25 -27.54 5.61
C ALA A 538 18.11 -28.78 5.86
N THR A 539 19.37 -28.81 5.41
CA THR A 539 20.29 -29.90 5.68
C THR A 539 21.76 -29.48 5.62
N ALA A 540 22.56 -29.98 6.56
CA ALA A 540 24.01 -29.78 6.58
C ALA A 540 24.76 -30.41 5.39
N LEU A 541 24.07 -31.14 4.50
CA LEU A 541 24.64 -31.70 3.27
C LEU A 541 24.63 -30.71 2.11
N ARG A 542 24.02 -29.53 2.27
CA ARG A 542 23.86 -28.50 1.25
C ARG A 542 24.21 -27.13 1.83
N ASP A 543 24.80 -26.28 1.00
CA ASP A 543 25.29 -24.95 1.42
C ASP A 543 24.44 -23.80 0.86
N GLY A 544 23.33 -24.10 0.18
CA GLY A 544 22.59 -23.14 -0.62
C GLY A 544 21.74 -22.18 0.22
N ASN A 545 21.02 -22.71 1.22
CA ASN A 545 20.14 -21.95 2.12
C ASN A 545 19.17 -21.01 1.39
N THR A 546 18.77 -21.37 0.17
CA THR A 546 18.01 -20.50 -0.75
C THR A 546 17.03 -21.32 -1.56
N LEU A 547 15.93 -20.69 -1.98
CA LEU A 547 14.98 -21.24 -2.95
C LEU A 547 15.18 -20.67 -4.36
N SER A 548 16.17 -19.77 -4.53
CA SER A 548 16.48 -19.15 -5.81
C SER A 548 17.69 -19.79 -6.46
N VAL A 549 17.63 -19.98 -7.77
CA VAL A 549 18.73 -20.46 -8.59
C VAL A 549 19.38 -19.30 -9.33
N GLN A 550 20.69 -19.19 -9.18
CA GLN A 550 21.53 -18.24 -9.88
C GLN A 550 21.97 -18.84 -11.23
N ALA A 551 21.90 -18.02 -12.28
CA ALA A 551 22.44 -18.39 -13.58
C ALA A 551 23.96 -18.18 -13.61
N LEU A 552 24.73 -19.23 -13.89
CA LEU A 552 26.20 -19.19 -14.05
C LEU A 552 26.66 -18.51 -15.35
N ALA A 553 25.74 -18.18 -16.27
CA ALA A 553 26.10 -17.70 -17.59
C ALA A 553 26.78 -16.32 -17.58
N LEU A 554 28.10 -16.33 -17.81
CA LEU A 554 29.01 -15.20 -18.10
C LEU A 554 28.66 -14.38 -19.35
N GLY A 555 27.55 -14.64 -20.05
CA GLY A 555 27.19 -13.99 -21.32
C GLY A 555 25.96 -13.07 -21.25
N THR A 556 25.99 -11.92 -21.92
CA THR A 556 24.92 -10.89 -22.02
C THR A 556 23.77 -11.25 -22.98
N ARG A 557 23.50 -12.55 -23.19
CA ARG A 557 22.62 -13.00 -24.28
C ARG A 557 21.15 -13.06 -23.85
N VAL A 558 20.31 -12.20 -24.43
CA VAL A 558 18.84 -12.21 -24.26
C VAL A 558 18.16 -13.27 -25.15
N LEU A 559 18.62 -13.44 -26.39
CA LEU A 559 18.13 -14.48 -27.30
C LEU A 559 19.06 -15.69 -27.28
N GLY A 560 18.59 -16.79 -26.70
CA GLY A 560 19.25 -18.07 -26.56
C GLY A 560 19.33 -18.88 -27.87
N ALA A 561 19.00 -20.17 -27.80
CA ALA A 561 18.96 -21.04 -28.97
C ALA A 561 17.77 -20.69 -29.88
N LEU A 562 17.95 -20.85 -31.20
CA LEU A 562 16.89 -20.88 -32.20
C LEU A 562 16.96 -22.27 -32.84
N ASP A 563 15.90 -23.05 -32.66
CA ASP A 563 15.74 -24.39 -33.21
C ASP A 563 14.62 -24.37 -34.27
N LEU A 564 14.92 -24.95 -35.43
CA LEU A 564 14.06 -24.96 -36.62
C LEU A 564 13.68 -26.39 -37.02
N ALA A 565 13.65 -27.33 -36.07
CA ALA A 565 13.15 -28.70 -36.26
C ALA A 565 13.70 -29.41 -37.52
N GLY A 566 15.02 -29.31 -37.75
CA GLY A 566 15.70 -29.92 -38.89
C GLY A 566 15.93 -28.99 -40.09
N GLY A 567 15.35 -27.79 -40.10
CA GLY A 567 15.61 -26.75 -41.09
C GLY A 567 15.13 -27.07 -42.49
N VAL A 568 14.26 -28.07 -42.67
CA VAL A 568 13.61 -28.40 -43.94
C VAL A 568 12.19 -28.91 -43.71
N PHE A 569 11.23 -28.39 -44.48
CA PHE A 569 9.84 -28.87 -44.45
C PHE A 569 9.19 -28.87 -45.84
N THR A 570 8.13 -29.66 -45.98
CA THR A 570 7.44 -29.96 -47.24
C THR A 570 5.96 -29.64 -47.15
N PRO A 571 5.52 -28.39 -47.39
CA PRO A 571 4.12 -27.98 -47.22
C PRO A 571 3.20 -28.48 -48.36
N ASN A 572 3.16 -29.79 -48.61
CA ASN A 572 2.43 -30.39 -49.72
C ASN A 572 1.04 -30.94 -49.31
N GLY A 573 0.71 -30.91 -48.02
CA GLY A 573 -0.57 -31.32 -47.46
C GLY A 573 -0.73 -32.83 -47.30
N ASP A 574 0.36 -33.60 -47.29
CA ASP A 574 0.33 -35.06 -47.11
C ASP A 574 0.28 -35.51 -45.64
N GLY A 575 0.32 -34.54 -44.70
CA GLY A 575 0.32 -34.75 -43.26
C GLY A 575 1.70 -35.02 -42.66
N VAL A 576 2.77 -35.01 -43.46
CA VAL A 576 4.14 -35.31 -43.05
C VAL A 576 5.03 -34.09 -43.30
N ASN A 577 5.57 -33.51 -42.23
CA ASN A 577 6.50 -32.37 -42.30
C ASN A 577 5.92 -31.17 -43.08
N ASP A 578 4.61 -30.94 -42.97
CA ASP A 578 3.89 -29.89 -43.70
C ASP A 578 4.11 -28.46 -43.15
N GLY A 579 4.79 -28.32 -42.01
CA GLY A 579 5.05 -27.03 -41.39
C GLY A 579 6.39 -27.01 -40.67
N LEU A 580 6.92 -25.80 -40.49
CA LEU A 580 8.13 -25.54 -39.74
C LEU A 580 7.79 -25.17 -38.30
N ASP A 581 8.27 -25.96 -37.34
CA ASP A 581 8.28 -25.57 -35.94
C ASP A 581 9.50 -24.68 -35.65
N ILE A 582 9.22 -23.46 -35.20
CA ILE A 582 10.21 -22.44 -34.83
C ILE A 582 10.20 -22.34 -33.31
N ALA A 583 11.27 -22.81 -32.67
CA ALA A 583 11.46 -22.73 -31.23
C ALA A 583 12.60 -21.78 -30.88
N TYR A 584 12.40 -20.89 -29.90
CA TYR A 584 13.46 -19.99 -29.43
C TYR A 584 13.38 -19.74 -27.93
N ASP A 585 14.55 -19.49 -27.34
CA ASP A 585 14.69 -19.22 -25.91
C ASP A 585 14.90 -17.72 -25.66
N LEU A 586 14.02 -17.12 -24.85
CA LEU A 586 14.20 -15.77 -24.32
C LEU A 586 14.73 -15.85 -22.90
N LEU A 587 15.88 -15.23 -22.68
CA LEU A 587 16.64 -15.26 -21.44
C LEU A 587 16.72 -13.87 -20.83
N LYS A 588 16.86 -13.81 -19.50
CA LYS A 588 17.16 -12.58 -18.75
C LYS A 588 16.13 -11.44 -18.90
N LEU A 589 14.89 -11.74 -19.26
CA LEU A 589 13.80 -10.76 -19.25
C LEU A 589 13.15 -10.68 -17.86
N VAL A 590 12.98 -9.45 -17.35
CA VAL A 590 12.30 -9.16 -16.08
C VAL A 590 10.80 -8.95 -16.29
N ALA A 591 10.40 -8.50 -17.48
CA ALA A 591 9.02 -8.33 -17.94
C ALA A 591 8.89 -8.82 -19.40
N PRO A 592 7.67 -9.11 -19.89
CA PRO A 592 7.46 -9.45 -21.31
C PRO A 592 8.02 -8.39 -22.26
N ALA A 593 8.65 -8.83 -23.35
CA ALA A 593 9.31 -7.96 -24.34
C ALA A 593 8.68 -8.15 -25.73
N PRO A 594 8.62 -7.09 -26.57
CA PRO A 594 8.20 -7.22 -27.96
C PRO A 594 9.09 -8.17 -28.74
N VAL A 595 8.48 -9.16 -29.38
CA VAL A 595 9.12 -10.17 -30.22
C VAL A 595 8.45 -10.23 -31.57
N VAL A 596 9.28 -10.25 -32.61
CA VAL A 596 8.87 -10.41 -34.00
C VAL A 596 9.58 -11.62 -34.59
N VAL A 597 8.79 -12.57 -35.10
CA VAL A 597 9.26 -13.75 -35.83
C VAL A 597 8.86 -13.61 -37.29
N GLU A 598 9.83 -13.57 -38.17
CA GLU A 598 9.62 -13.40 -39.60
C GLU A 598 10.33 -14.50 -40.40
N VAL A 599 9.78 -14.79 -41.56
CA VAL A 599 10.46 -15.52 -42.63
C VAL A 599 10.73 -14.55 -43.77
N ARG A 600 11.97 -14.58 -44.26
CA ARG A 600 12.48 -13.71 -45.32
C ARG A 600 13.12 -14.52 -46.44
N ASP A 601 13.13 -13.97 -47.63
CA ASP A 601 13.90 -14.52 -48.73
C ASP A 601 15.40 -14.22 -48.58
N LEU A 602 16.25 -14.78 -49.44
CA LEU A 602 17.70 -14.53 -49.42
C LEU A 602 18.10 -13.09 -49.79
N ALA A 603 17.20 -12.32 -50.40
CA ALA A 603 17.40 -10.90 -50.66
C ALA A 603 17.02 -10.03 -49.45
N GLY A 604 16.52 -10.64 -48.36
CA GLY A 604 16.05 -9.97 -47.15
C GLY A 604 14.61 -9.45 -47.25
N GLY A 605 13.90 -9.73 -48.34
CA GLY A 605 12.48 -9.41 -48.51
C GLY A 605 11.62 -10.19 -47.52
N LEU A 606 10.61 -9.52 -46.93
CA LEU A 606 9.66 -10.17 -46.03
C LEU A 606 8.76 -11.12 -46.83
N VAL A 607 8.71 -12.38 -46.41
CA VAL A 607 7.83 -13.41 -46.99
C VAL A 607 6.61 -13.60 -46.11
N ARG A 608 6.83 -13.70 -44.79
CA ARG A 608 5.78 -13.88 -43.80
C ARG A 608 6.18 -13.33 -42.44
N GLU A 609 5.32 -12.60 -41.77
CA GLU A 609 5.34 -12.39 -40.33
C GLU A 609 4.62 -13.58 -39.68
N VAL A 610 5.37 -14.40 -38.94
CA VAL A 610 4.85 -15.59 -38.26
C VAL A 610 4.28 -15.21 -36.89
N TYR A 611 4.89 -14.22 -36.24
CA TYR A 611 4.46 -13.75 -34.93
C TYR A 611 4.92 -12.31 -34.68
N ASN A 612 4.07 -11.54 -34.01
CA ASN A 612 4.37 -10.20 -33.52
C ASN A 612 3.56 -9.95 -32.24
N GLY A 613 4.25 -9.89 -31.11
CA GLY A 613 3.59 -9.83 -29.80
C GLY A 613 4.57 -9.65 -28.66
N LEU A 614 4.09 -9.85 -27.42
CA LEU A 614 4.90 -9.78 -26.21
C LEU A 614 5.18 -11.19 -25.70
N ASP A 615 6.46 -11.49 -25.43
CA ASP A 615 6.87 -12.77 -24.85
C ASP A 615 7.68 -12.57 -23.56
N ALA A 616 7.40 -13.40 -22.55
CA ALA A 616 8.17 -13.45 -21.31
C ALA A 616 9.45 -14.31 -21.46
N ALA A 617 10.34 -14.27 -20.47
CA ALA A 617 11.47 -15.21 -20.40
C ALA A 617 10.97 -16.66 -20.42
N GLY A 618 11.55 -17.52 -21.26
CA GLY A 618 11.08 -18.88 -21.48
C GLY A 618 11.40 -19.41 -22.87
N ARG A 619 11.03 -20.67 -23.11
CA ARG A 619 11.05 -21.29 -24.43
C ARG A 619 9.71 -21.07 -25.14
N HIS A 620 9.75 -20.49 -26.32
CA HIS A 620 8.58 -20.21 -27.15
C HIS A 620 8.58 -21.09 -28.39
N ARG A 621 7.39 -21.49 -28.83
CA ARG A 621 7.18 -22.20 -30.10
C ARG A 621 6.18 -21.46 -30.97
N ARG A 622 6.49 -21.34 -32.25
CA ARG A 622 5.62 -20.82 -33.31
C ARG A 622 5.69 -21.77 -34.49
N GLN A 623 4.67 -21.78 -35.32
CA GLN A 623 4.61 -22.65 -36.50
C GLN A 623 4.43 -21.81 -37.76
N TRP A 624 5.17 -22.16 -38.81
CA TRP A 624 4.96 -21.61 -40.14
C TRP A 624 4.51 -22.73 -41.09
N ASP A 625 3.45 -22.48 -41.82
CA ASP A 625 2.77 -23.41 -42.74
C ASP A 625 3.31 -23.35 -44.19
N GLY A 626 4.34 -22.55 -44.45
CA GLY A 626 4.89 -22.36 -45.80
C GLY A 626 4.09 -21.42 -46.68
N LEU A 627 3.18 -20.62 -46.11
CA LEU A 627 2.44 -19.58 -46.84
C LEU A 627 3.10 -18.21 -46.70
N ASP A 628 2.98 -17.39 -47.74
CA ASP A 628 3.34 -15.97 -47.71
C ASP A 628 2.24 -15.09 -47.10
N GLU A 629 2.46 -13.77 -47.06
CA GLU A 629 1.46 -12.77 -46.60
C GLU A 629 0.13 -12.80 -47.37
N ARG A 630 0.11 -13.34 -48.59
CA ARG A 630 -1.10 -13.44 -49.43
C ARG A 630 -1.80 -14.78 -49.25
N GLY A 631 -1.30 -15.64 -48.37
CA GLY A 631 -1.79 -17.01 -48.18
C GLY A 631 -1.44 -17.94 -49.35
N GLN A 632 -0.45 -17.57 -50.18
CA GLN A 632 0.03 -18.40 -51.28
C GLN A 632 1.24 -19.23 -50.81
N GLN A 633 1.31 -20.48 -51.26
CA GLN A 633 2.45 -21.33 -50.98
C GLN A 633 3.73 -20.76 -51.59
N VAL A 634 4.79 -20.71 -50.79
CA VAL A 634 6.08 -20.19 -51.23
C VAL A 634 6.78 -21.18 -52.18
N ALA A 635 7.64 -20.66 -53.06
CA ALA A 635 8.43 -21.51 -53.98
C ALA A 635 9.41 -22.43 -53.21
N PRO A 636 9.88 -23.56 -53.79
CA PRO A 636 10.92 -24.34 -53.15
C PRO A 636 12.21 -23.51 -53.17
N GLY A 637 12.93 -23.53 -52.07
CA GLY A 637 14.10 -22.67 -51.92
C GLY A 637 14.55 -22.54 -50.49
N VAL A 638 15.56 -21.70 -50.30
CA VAL A 638 16.12 -21.40 -48.99
C VAL A 638 15.58 -20.06 -48.52
N TYR A 639 15.10 -20.03 -47.28
CA TYR A 639 14.55 -18.89 -46.59
C TYR A 639 15.30 -18.65 -45.28
N ILE A 640 15.20 -17.43 -44.77
CA ILE A 640 15.79 -17.00 -43.50
C ILE A 640 14.66 -16.81 -42.50
N CYS A 641 14.66 -17.60 -41.43
CA CYS A 641 13.83 -17.33 -40.27
C CYS A 641 14.59 -16.37 -39.34
N ARG A 642 13.97 -15.25 -38.99
CA ARG A 642 14.52 -14.23 -38.09
C ARG A 642 13.63 -14.09 -36.87
N VAL A 643 14.24 -14.16 -35.70
CA VAL A 643 13.60 -13.80 -34.42
C VAL A 643 14.31 -12.55 -33.91
N GLU A 644 13.55 -11.47 -33.72
CA GLU A 644 14.01 -10.20 -33.15
C GLU A 644 13.27 -9.94 -31.84
N VAL A 645 14.00 -9.49 -30.81
CA VAL A 645 13.44 -9.03 -29.53
C VAL A 645 13.92 -7.61 -29.25
N GLU A 646 13.01 -6.76 -28.79
CA GLU A 646 13.30 -5.39 -28.35
C GLU A 646 13.35 -5.33 -26.82
N THR A 647 14.49 -4.91 -26.27
CA THR A 647 14.69 -4.78 -24.82
C THR A 647 15.19 -3.38 -24.46
N GLU A 648 15.22 -3.06 -23.17
CA GLU A 648 15.83 -1.81 -22.68
C GLU A 648 17.31 -1.67 -23.07
N GLU A 649 18.03 -2.79 -23.20
CA GLU A 649 19.41 -2.84 -23.69
C GLU A 649 19.53 -2.78 -25.23
N GLY A 650 18.42 -2.49 -25.92
CA GLY A 650 18.29 -2.43 -27.36
C GLY A 650 17.83 -3.74 -28.01
N ARG A 651 17.83 -3.76 -29.35
CA ARG A 651 17.37 -4.91 -30.14
C ARG A 651 18.40 -6.04 -30.17
N ARG A 652 17.92 -7.27 -30.13
CA ARG A 652 18.72 -8.48 -30.32
C ARG A 652 18.02 -9.35 -31.36
N GLN A 653 18.80 -10.01 -32.21
CA GLN A 653 18.24 -10.90 -33.24
C GLN A 653 19.01 -12.21 -33.33
N ARG A 654 18.30 -13.26 -33.73
CA ARG A 654 18.81 -14.55 -34.18
C ARG A 654 18.23 -14.85 -35.55
N VAL A 655 19.05 -15.47 -36.38
CA VAL A 655 18.64 -15.93 -37.71
C VAL A 655 19.00 -17.39 -37.85
N GLY A 656 18.10 -18.14 -38.47
CA GLY A 656 18.29 -19.52 -38.87
C GLY A 656 17.86 -19.68 -40.32
N VAL A 657 18.37 -20.74 -40.96
CA VAL A 657 18.06 -21.04 -42.36
C VAL A 657 17.06 -22.17 -42.40
N VAL A 658 16.03 -22.03 -43.24
CA VAL A 658 15.06 -23.09 -43.51
C VAL A 658 14.97 -23.33 -45.02
N ALA A 659 14.90 -24.60 -45.42
CA ALA A 659 14.63 -25.01 -46.78
C ALA A 659 13.16 -25.42 -46.92
N VAL A 660 12.52 -24.95 -47.98
CA VAL A 660 11.21 -25.43 -48.43
C VAL A 660 11.46 -26.34 -49.63
N ALA A 661 10.92 -27.55 -49.56
CA ALA A 661 10.92 -28.51 -50.67
C ALA A 661 9.49 -29.01 -50.87
N TYR A 662 9.16 -29.58 -52.04
CA TYR A 662 7.90 -30.30 -52.24
C TYR A 662 8.01 -31.22 -53.46
#